data_AF-A0A261RC72-F1
#
_entry.id   AF-A0A261RC72-F1
#
_cell.length_a   1.000
_cell.length_b   1.000
_cell.length_c   1.000
_cell.angle_alpha   90.00
_cell.angle_beta   90.00
_cell.angle_gamma   90.00
#
_symmetry.space_group_name_H-M   'P 1'
#
loop_
_entity.id
_entity.type
_entity.pdbx_description
1 polymer ?
#
loop_
_entity_poly.entity_id
_entity_poly.type
_entity_poly.pdbx_seq_one_letter_code
_entity_poly.pdbx_strand_id
1 'polypeptide(L)'
;MSLRIFHHKKGVMPSLIAALLMPALAHAFDPFVVRDIRVEGIQRTDAGTVFGYLPVKVGEEFTEAEATEAVRRLYATGFFSDVRIQTDNDVVVVVVQERPTIASVTFNGMREFDSKAITTSLMQVGFGEGRIFDQSMLERAEYELKEQYLGKGKYGVEVTSTVTPLPRNRVGVSFDVFEGEVAKIRQISVVGNKAFSESELLDLFDLTTPGWLTWYTNTDKYSREKLEGDIERLRSFYLDQGYLEFSVEPPQVTISPDRKDIYITVTLHEGEPYKVRSVKLAGNLLGLDKEINDLVQVKPGETFSAAQANDSAKAITDYLGELGYAFANVNPNPTLDRAKHEADVTFYVDPSRRVYVRRIQIGGNTRTRDEVVRREMRQEEAAWYDSGDLKVSRDRIDRLGYFSEVNVSTDPVPGSPDQVDVNVDVKEKPTGMINLGVGYGSSEKAILSAGISEDNVFGSGTNLTLQFNTSKTNRAAVLSHTDPYFTKDGISRTTSAYYRVTEPWDNNDGDYRVKAMGLGMNFGVPISEYDRVFLGATFERNQIDLYNNSPLAYRDFVDQYGDSTNALIFNVGWSKDTRDSALAPTKGSYTRLKGDFSTMDLKYYLLTAQQQYYIPLGRSYTLALNGMIDYGRSYGSLDYPVIKNVYAGGIGTVRGYDGASLGPRDTLTGDYLGGSRRIVANAQLYLPFPGASKDRTLRWFVFADAGQVAAGSGMNCTAGEPGREVDDPCGWRYSAGIGLSWQSPLGPLQLSYARPLNAKSGDDRQSFQFQIGTGF
;
A
#
# COMPACT_ATOMS: atom_id res chain seq x y z
N MET A 1 -43.88 -53.59 -15.72
CA MET A 1 -43.59 -55.01 -16.08
C MET A 1 -43.14 -55.69 -14.79
N SER A 2 -43.81 -56.64 -14.14
CA SER A 2 -45.01 -57.44 -14.39
C SER A 2 -45.75 -57.67 -13.06
N LEU A 3 -47.07 -57.77 -13.13
CA LEU A 3 -48.00 -58.04 -12.02
C LEU A 3 -47.84 -59.45 -11.43
N ARG A 4 -48.29 -59.63 -10.18
CA ARG A 4 -49.27 -60.69 -9.86
C ARG A 4 -50.16 -60.33 -8.66
N ILE A 5 -51.45 -60.26 -8.98
CA ILE A 5 -52.62 -60.13 -8.12
C ILE A 5 -53.02 -61.54 -7.64
N PHE A 6 -53.56 -61.70 -6.43
CA PHE A 6 -54.79 -62.50 -6.25
C PHE A 6 -55.62 -62.05 -5.05
N HIS A 7 -56.93 -61.95 -5.30
CA HIS A 7 -57.99 -61.36 -4.50
C HIS A 7 -58.57 -62.28 -3.42
N HIS A 8 -59.11 -61.60 -2.41
CA HIS A 8 -60.06 -61.97 -1.35
C HIS A 8 -61.18 -62.99 -1.67
N LYS A 9 -61.57 -63.73 -0.62
CA LYS A 9 -62.99 -64.07 -0.32
C LYS A 9 -63.31 -63.70 1.13
N LYS A 10 -64.52 -63.14 1.32
CA LYS A 10 -65.05 -62.51 2.54
C LYS A 10 -65.89 -63.46 3.41
N GLY A 11 -65.87 -63.18 4.73
CA GLY A 11 -66.95 -63.41 5.71
C GLY A 11 -66.81 -64.69 6.54
N VAL A 12 -66.95 -64.72 7.87
CA VAL A 12 -67.39 -63.77 8.90
C VAL A 12 -66.85 -64.30 10.25
N MET A 13 -66.18 -63.49 11.08
CA MET A 13 -66.34 -63.57 12.54
C MET A 13 -65.80 -62.30 13.23
N PRO A 14 -66.68 -61.44 13.78
CA PRO A 14 -66.37 -60.11 14.29
C PRO A 14 -65.89 -60.11 15.75
N SER A 15 -64.92 -60.96 16.10
CA SER A 15 -64.48 -61.16 17.50
C SER A 15 -62.98 -60.96 17.74
N LEU A 16 -62.18 -60.76 16.68
CA LEU A 16 -60.73 -60.49 16.82
C LEU A 16 -60.33 -59.02 16.65
N ILE A 17 -61.25 -58.14 16.22
CA ILE A 17 -60.95 -56.71 15.99
C ILE A 17 -61.12 -55.87 17.28
N ALA A 18 -61.83 -56.39 18.30
CA ALA A 18 -61.95 -55.72 19.60
C ALA A 18 -60.75 -55.97 20.54
N ALA A 19 -59.85 -56.91 20.23
CA ALA A 19 -58.66 -57.21 21.04
C ALA A 19 -57.38 -56.49 20.55
N LEU A 20 -57.44 -55.78 19.41
CA LEU A 20 -56.35 -54.94 18.88
C LEU A 20 -56.55 -53.44 19.12
N LEU A 21 -57.59 -53.09 19.91
CA LEU A 21 -57.87 -51.75 20.43
C LEU A 21 -57.62 -51.70 21.96
N MET A 22 -56.64 -52.45 22.47
CA MET A 22 -56.04 -52.06 23.74
C MET A 22 -55.21 -50.80 23.45
N PRO A 23 -55.51 -49.64 24.06
CA PRO A 23 -54.50 -48.62 24.17
C PRO A 23 -53.35 -49.30 24.92
N ALA A 24 -52.21 -49.46 24.26
CA ALA A 24 -50.98 -49.62 25.02
C ALA A 24 -50.94 -48.37 25.90
N LEU A 25 -51.24 -48.54 27.18
CA LEU A 25 -50.91 -47.55 28.19
C LEU A 25 -49.42 -47.34 28.01
N ALA A 26 -49.05 -46.26 27.32
CA ALA A 26 -47.72 -45.71 27.43
C ALA A 26 -47.52 -45.54 28.93
N HIS A 27 -46.54 -46.26 29.49
CA HIS A 27 -46.10 -46.00 30.85
C HIS A 27 -45.67 -44.54 30.87
N ALA A 28 -46.58 -43.68 31.34
CA ALA A 28 -46.27 -42.31 31.64
C ALA A 28 -45.15 -42.34 32.69
N PHE A 29 -44.14 -41.52 32.47
CA PHE A 29 -43.06 -41.32 33.42
C PHE A 29 -43.67 -40.80 34.73
N ASP A 30 -43.83 -41.69 35.72
CA ASP A 30 -44.36 -41.31 37.02
C ASP A 30 -43.33 -40.40 37.70
N PRO A 31 -43.68 -39.15 38.05
CA PRO A 31 -42.77 -38.25 38.74
C PRO A 31 -42.28 -38.87 40.04
N PHE A 32 -40.98 -38.80 40.29
CA PHE A 32 -40.36 -39.32 41.50
C PHE A 32 -39.36 -38.32 42.08
N VAL A 33 -39.09 -38.44 43.37
CA VAL A 33 -38.10 -37.59 44.04
C VAL A 33 -36.71 -38.18 43.86
N VAL A 34 -35.79 -37.41 43.29
CA VAL A 34 -34.43 -37.88 42.97
C VAL A 34 -33.67 -38.21 44.24
N ARG A 35 -33.33 -39.48 44.44
CA ARG A 35 -32.50 -39.91 45.58
C ARG A 35 -31.01 -39.69 45.34
N ASP A 36 -30.58 -39.88 44.09
CA ASP A 36 -29.19 -39.73 43.68
C ASP A 36 -29.09 -39.49 42.16
N ILE A 37 -27.98 -38.92 41.70
CA ILE A 37 -27.69 -38.71 40.27
C ILE A 37 -26.34 -39.32 39.93
N ARG A 38 -26.33 -40.31 39.04
CA ARG A 38 -25.11 -40.98 38.57
C ARG A 38 -24.78 -40.56 37.14
N VAL A 39 -23.51 -40.28 36.86
CA VAL A 39 -23.03 -39.95 35.51
C VAL A 39 -22.13 -41.06 35.00
N GLU A 40 -22.38 -41.54 33.78
CA GLU A 40 -21.61 -42.59 33.12
C GLU A 40 -21.12 -42.13 31.75
N GLY A 41 -19.91 -42.56 31.36
CA GLY A 41 -19.35 -42.30 30.03
C GLY A 41 -18.54 -41.01 29.88
N ILE A 42 -18.39 -40.23 30.96
CA ILE A 42 -17.39 -39.15 31.04
C ILE A 42 -15.97 -39.73 31.07
N GLN A 43 -15.04 -39.07 30.38
CA GLN A 43 -13.62 -39.43 30.33
C GLN A 43 -12.74 -38.24 30.70
N ARG A 44 -13.03 -37.06 30.13
CA ARG A 44 -12.29 -35.82 30.38
C ARG A 44 -13.11 -34.77 31.12
N THR A 45 -14.44 -34.83 31.03
CA THR A 45 -15.34 -33.87 31.67
C THR A 45 -15.54 -34.26 33.11
N ASP A 46 -15.34 -33.33 34.05
CA ASP A 46 -15.63 -33.59 35.46
C ASP A 46 -17.13 -33.80 35.69
N ALA A 47 -17.49 -34.76 36.53
CA ALA A 47 -18.89 -35.05 36.87
C ALA A 47 -19.62 -33.81 37.42
N GLY A 48 -18.91 -32.95 38.16
CA GLY A 48 -19.43 -31.67 38.67
C GLY A 48 -19.95 -30.73 37.60
N THR A 49 -19.33 -30.74 36.41
CA THR A 49 -19.78 -29.95 35.26
C THR A 49 -21.14 -30.45 34.76
N VAL A 50 -21.30 -31.77 34.64
CA VAL A 50 -22.59 -32.39 34.24
C VAL A 50 -23.68 -32.04 35.25
N PHE A 51 -23.40 -32.17 36.55
CA PHE A 51 -24.36 -31.82 37.60
C PHE A 51 -24.79 -30.35 37.58
N GLY A 52 -23.89 -29.43 37.23
CA GLY A 52 -24.20 -28.00 37.14
C GLY A 52 -25.18 -27.63 36.02
N TYR A 53 -25.26 -28.44 34.95
CA TYR A 53 -26.15 -28.18 33.81
C TYR A 53 -27.51 -28.89 33.90
N LEU A 54 -27.67 -29.81 34.83
CA LEU A 54 -28.95 -30.48 35.06
C LEU A 54 -29.98 -29.51 35.66
N PRO A 55 -31.24 -29.54 35.21
CA PRO A 55 -32.30 -28.69 35.74
C PRO A 55 -32.79 -29.12 37.13
N VAL A 56 -32.39 -30.32 37.60
CA VAL A 56 -32.90 -30.96 38.82
C VAL A 56 -31.74 -31.42 39.71
N LYS A 57 -31.92 -31.30 41.03
CA LYS A 57 -30.97 -31.72 42.06
C LYS A 57 -31.48 -32.90 42.87
N VAL A 58 -30.58 -33.53 43.62
CA VAL A 58 -30.95 -34.57 44.59
C VAL A 58 -31.92 -33.99 45.62
N GLY A 59 -33.07 -34.65 45.79
CA GLY A 59 -34.17 -34.24 46.67
C GLY A 59 -35.30 -33.46 45.99
N GLU A 60 -35.17 -33.12 44.70
CA GLU A 60 -36.23 -32.48 43.90
C GLU A 60 -37.03 -33.52 43.11
N GLU A 61 -38.25 -33.17 42.71
CA GLU A 61 -39.10 -34.01 41.85
C GLU A 61 -38.52 -34.02 40.44
N PHE A 62 -38.46 -35.19 39.81
CA PHE A 62 -38.00 -35.36 38.44
C PHE A 62 -39.17 -35.83 37.57
N THR A 63 -39.43 -35.06 36.51
CA THR A 63 -40.52 -35.24 35.55
C THR A 63 -39.99 -35.50 34.14
N GLU A 64 -40.84 -35.96 33.23
CA GLU A 64 -40.46 -36.16 31.82
C GLU A 64 -40.04 -34.85 31.13
N ALA A 65 -40.64 -33.73 31.53
CA ALA A 65 -40.27 -32.40 31.05
C ALA A 65 -38.84 -32.05 31.47
N GLU A 66 -38.47 -32.33 32.72
CA GLU A 66 -37.12 -32.12 33.23
C GLU A 66 -36.10 -33.07 32.62
N ALA A 67 -36.48 -34.31 32.31
CA ALA A 67 -35.63 -35.24 31.57
C ALA A 67 -35.34 -34.72 30.15
N THR A 68 -36.36 -34.22 29.46
CA THR A 68 -36.20 -33.63 28.12
C THR A 68 -35.34 -32.37 28.16
N GLU A 69 -35.57 -31.51 29.15
CA GLU A 69 -34.78 -30.28 29.36
C GLU A 69 -33.33 -30.60 29.75
N ALA A 70 -33.09 -31.62 30.57
CA ALA A 70 -31.77 -32.09 30.94
C ALA A 70 -30.97 -32.60 29.72
N VAL A 71 -31.60 -33.44 28.88
CA VAL A 71 -30.99 -33.87 27.61
C VAL A 71 -30.67 -32.66 26.75
N ARG A 72 -31.62 -31.73 26.58
CA ARG A 72 -31.44 -30.52 25.76
C ARG A 72 -30.30 -29.65 26.26
N ARG A 73 -30.19 -29.38 27.57
CA ARG A 73 -29.13 -28.57 28.17
C ARG A 73 -27.77 -29.22 28.02
N LEU A 74 -27.66 -30.51 28.30
CA LEU A 74 -26.41 -31.25 28.15
C LEU A 74 -25.95 -31.31 26.69
N TYR A 75 -26.87 -31.53 25.75
CA TYR A 75 -26.55 -31.49 24.31
C TYR A 75 -26.11 -30.09 23.86
N ALA A 76 -26.77 -29.04 24.37
CA ALA A 76 -26.45 -27.65 24.06
C ALA A 76 -25.07 -27.20 24.55
N THR A 77 -24.46 -27.90 25.52
CA THR A 77 -23.07 -27.64 25.92
C THR A 77 -22.06 -27.94 24.81
N GLY A 78 -22.40 -28.79 23.85
CA GLY A 78 -21.51 -29.24 22.79
C GLY A 78 -20.43 -30.22 23.25
N PHE A 79 -20.45 -30.68 24.51
CA PHE A 79 -19.45 -31.61 25.05
C PHE A 79 -19.73 -33.07 24.67
N PHE A 80 -20.97 -33.39 24.35
CA PHE A 80 -21.43 -34.78 24.18
C PHE A 80 -21.99 -35.01 22.77
N SER A 81 -21.71 -36.17 22.18
CA SER A 81 -22.28 -36.63 20.90
C SER A 81 -23.58 -37.41 21.11
N ASP A 82 -23.78 -37.97 22.30
CA ASP A 82 -24.99 -38.66 22.69
C ASP A 82 -25.24 -38.43 24.18
N VAL A 83 -26.50 -38.19 24.56
CA VAL A 83 -26.93 -37.99 25.94
C VAL A 83 -28.22 -38.77 26.13
N ARG A 84 -28.21 -39.71 27.07
CA ARG A 84 -29.39 -40.50 27.44
C ARG A 84 -29.60 -40.41 28.93
N ILE A 85 -30.85 -40.29 29.31
CA ILE A 85 -31.25 -40.33 30.72
C ILE A 85 -31.98 -41.65 30.94
N GLN A 86 -31.52 -42.39 31.93
CA GLN A 86 -32.14 -43.61 32.42
C GLN A 86 -32.54 -43.42 33.88
N THR A 87 -33.56 -44.13 34.32
CA THR A 87 -34.06 -44.07 35.70
C THR A 87 -34.02 -45.47 36.29
N ASP A 88 -33.36 -45.63 37.43
CA ASP A 88 -33.21 -46.90 38.13
C ASP A 88 -33.48 -46.69 39.63
N ASN A 89 -34.62 -47.18 40.14
CA ASN A 89 -34.99 -47.11 41.57
C ASN A 89 -34.79 -45.71 42.20
N ASP A 90 -35.48 -44.69 41.67
CA ASP A 90 -35.41 -43.28 42.08
C ASP A 90 -34.02 -42.60 41.92
N VAL A 91 -33.11 -43.22 41.15
CA VAL A 91 -31.80 -42.65 40.77
C VAL A 91 -31.81 -42.26 39.30
N VAL A 92 -31.39 -41.03 39.01
CA VAL A 92 -31.24 -40.54 37.63
C VAL A 92 -29.84 -40.90 37.13
N VAL A 93 -29.75 -41.75 36.10
CA VAL A 93 -28.50 -42.15 35.47
C VAL A 93 -28.35 -41.41 34.15
N VAL A 94 -27.38 -40.48 34.10
CA VAL A 94 -27.04 -39.71 32.92
C VAL A 94 -25.91 -40.41 32.18
N VAL A 95 -26.25 -41.09 31.09
CA VAL A 95 -25.28 -41.78 30.22
C VAL A 95 -24.90 -40.82 29.10
N VAL A 96 -23.63 -40.44 29.03
CA VAL A 96 -23.10 -39.52 28.02
C VAL A 96 -22.01 -40.16 27.19
N GLN A 97 -21.93 -39.78 25.92
CA GLN A 97 -20.78 -40.05 25.08
C GLN A 97 -20.07 -38.74 24.79
N GLU A 98 -18.86 -38.55 25.34
CA GLU A 98 -18.06 -37.35 25.11
C GLU A 98 -17.61 -37.24 23.65
N ARG A 99 -17.72 -36.03 23.09
CA ARG A 99 -17.11 -35.72 21.79
C ARG A 99 -15.58 -35.74 21.91
N PRO A 100 -14.88 -36.27 20.89
CA PRO A 100 -13.43 -36.30 20.94
C PRO A 100 -12.82 -34.90 20.86
N THR A 101 -11.62 -34.71 21.39
CA THR A 101 -10.86 -33.46 21.23
C THR A 101 -9.95 -33.52 20.00
N ILE A 102 -9.83 -32.43 19.27
CA ILE A 102 -8.90 -32.31 18.14
C ILE A 102 -7.47 -32.25 18.70
N ALA A 103 -6.66 -33.26 18.36
CA ALA A 103 -5.27 -33.36 18.80
C ALA A 103 -4.28 -32.71 17.84
N SER A 104 -4.60 -32.67 16.56
CA SER A 104 -3.74 -32.07 15.53
C SER A 104 -4.57 -31.77 14.28
N VAL A 105 -4.19 -30.70 13.58
CA VAL A 105 -4.71 -30.37 12.26
C VAL A 105 -3.54 -30.31 11.28
N THR A 106 -3.58 -31.11 10.23
CA THR A 106 -2.53 -31.18 9.20
C THR A 106 -3.08 -30.83 7.82
N PHE A 107 -2.25 -30.25 6.96
CA PHE A 107 -2.61 -29.87 5.59
C PHE A 107 -1.63 -30.50 4.61
N ASN A 108 -2.15 -31.22 3.61
CA ASN A 108 -1.36 -31.82 2.54
C ASN A 108 -1.74 -31.18 1.20
N GLY A 109 -0.77 -30.91 0.34
CA GLY A 109 -1.01 -30.36 -1.02
C GLY A 109 -1.22 -28.85 -1.10
N MET A 110 -1.28 -28.16 0.05
CA MET A 110 -1.34 -26.69 0.15
C MET A 110 0.02 -26.04 -0.19
N ARG A 111 0.03 -25.17 -1.19
CA ARG A 111 1.19 -24.39 -1.66
C ARG A 111 0.92 -22.88 -1.68
N GLU A 112 -0.33 -22.47 -1.85
CA GLU A 112 -0.73 -21.05 -1.94
C GLU A 112 -0.68 -20.33 -0.60
N PHE A 113 -0.99 -21.04 0.49
CA PHE A 113 -1.11 -20.48 1.83
C PHE A 113 -0.13 -21.14 2.80
N ASP A 114 0.30 -20.38 3.82
CA ASP A 114 1.03 -20.94 4.95
C ASP A 114 0.06 -21.68 5.88
N SER A 115 0.38 -22.94 6.22
CA SER A 115 -0.45 -23.81 7.04
C SER A 115 -0.72 -23.22 8.43
N LYS A 116 0.23 -22.45 8.99
CA LYS A 116 0.07 -21.76 10.27
C LYS A 116 -0.99 -20.65 10.21
N ALA A 117 -1.01 -19.87 9.12
CA ALA A 117 -1.99 -18.81 8.92
C ALA A 117 -3.41 -19.39 8.82
N ILE A 118 -3.57 -20.49 8.06
CA ILE A 118 -4.85 -21.21 7.95
C ILE A 118 -5.27 -21.77 9.31
N THR A 119 -4.36 -22.39 10.05
CA THR A 119 -4.67 -22.94 11.38
C THR A 119 -5.16 -21.85 12.33
N THR A 120 -4.53 -20.67 12.30
CA THR A 120 -4.94 -19.51 13.11
C THR A 120 -6.33 -19.02 12.69
N SER A 121 -6.60 -18.94 11.38
CA SER A 121 -7.91 -18.57 10.84
C SER A 121 -9.01 -19.55 11.26
N LEU A 122 -8.73 -20.86 11.20
CA LEU A 122 -9.67 -21.89 11.62
C LEU A 122 -9.94 -21.84 13.13
N MET A 123 -8.91 -21.54 13.95
CA MET A 123 -9.07 -21.39 15.40
C MET A 123 -10.03 -20.25 15.76
N GLN A 124 -10.05 -19.15 14.99
CA GLN A 124 -10.97 -18.03 15.19
C GLN A 124 -12.43 -18.42 14.93
N VAL A 125 -12.69 -19.32 13.98
CA VAL A 125 -14.03 -19.87 13.73
C VAL A 125 -14.37 -21.06 14.65
N GLY A 126 -13.52 -21.35 15.63
CA GLY A 126 -13.76 -22.37 16.66
C GLY A 126 -13.23 -23.77 16.34
N PHE A 127 -12.51 -23.95 15.22
CA PHE A 127 -11.95 -25.24 14.81
C PHE A 127 -10.43 -25.25 14.93
N GLY A 128 -9.85 -26.13 15.75
CA GLY A 128 -8.40 -26.22 15.87
C GLY A 128 -7.95 -27.13 17.02
N GLU A 129 -6.63 -27.29 17.14
CA GLU A 129 -6.04 -28.11 18.20
C GLU A 129 -6.52 -27.68 19.59
N GLY A 130 -6.90 -28.65 20.43
CA GLY A 130 -7.45 -28.43 21.77
C GLY A 130 -8.95 -28.12 21.82
N ARG A 131 -9.62 -27.89 20.68
CA ARG A 131 -11.09 -27.74 20.61
C ARG A 131 -11.80 -29.09 20.53
N ILE A 132 -13.08 -29.09 20.89
CA ILE A 132 -13.94 -30.27 20.77
C ILE A 132 -14.30 -30.46 19.30
N PHE A 133 -14.19 -31.70 18.82
CA PHE A 133 -14.51 -32.04 17.45
C PHE A 133 -16.02 -32.17 17.26
N ASP A 134 -16.52 -31.52 16.21
CA ASP A 134 -17.88 -31.65 15.70
C ASP A 134 -17.83 -31.74 14.18
N GLN A 135 -18.64 -32.63 13.60
CA GLN A 135 -18.74 -32.81 12.16
C GLN A 135 -19.20 -31.52 11.46
N SER A 136 -20.13 -30.79 12.08
CA SER A 136 -20.61 -29.51 11.53
C SER A 136 -19.51 -28.44 11.46
N MET A 137 -18.58 -28.45 12.42
CA MET A 137 -17.44 -27.53 12.45
C MET A 137 -16.35 -27.94 11.47
N LEU A 138 -16.18 -29.23 11.21
CA LEU A 138 -15.29 -29.74 10.17
C LEU A 138 -15.77 -29.29 8.78
N GLU A 139 -17.05 -29.49 8.47
CA GLU A 139 -17.65 -29.06 7.20
C GLU A 139 -17.56 -27.54 7.02
N ARG A 140 -17.76 -26.77 8.10
CA ARG A 140 -17.54 -25.33 8.08
C ARG A 140 -16.07 -24.98 7.82
N ALA A 141 -15.12 -25.67 8.44
CA ALA A 141 -13.70 -25.45 8.20
C ALA A 141 -13.29 -25.78 6.75
N GLU A 142 -13.83 -26.85 6.17
CA GLU A 142 -13.65 -27.18 4.74
C GLU A 142 -14.19 -26.08 3.84
N TYR A 143 -15.39 -25.57 4.14
CA TYR A 143 -16.02 -24.48 3.41
C TYR A 143 -15.20 -23.19 3.48
N GLU A 144 -14.76 -22.77 4.67
CA GLU A 144 -13.93 -21.58 4.86
C GLU A 144 -12.59 -21.71 4.13
N LEU A 145 -11.95 -22.87 4.21
CA LEU A 145 -10.71 -23.14 3.48
C LEU A 145 -10.93 -23.02 1.97
N LYS A 146 -12.04 -23.58 1.47
CA LYS A 146 -12.43 -23.47 0.06
C LYS A 146 -12.66 -22.01 -0.34
N GLU A 147 -13.41 -21.23 0.42
CA GLU A 147 -13.67 -19.81 0.14
C GLU A 147 -12.37 -18.99 0.06
N GLN A 148 -11.38 -19.26 0.91
CA GLN A 148 -10.07 -18.58 0.82
C GLN A 148 -9.37 -18.86 -0.52
N TYR A 149 -9.43 -20.09 -1.02
CA TYR A 149 -8.89 -20.44 -2.34
C TYR A 149 -9.68 -19.80 -3.49
N LEU A 150 -11.01 -19.72 -3.36
CA LEU A 150 -11.87 -19.03 -4.34
C LEU A 150 -11.54 -17.54 -4.43
N GLY A 151 -11.26 -16.88 -3.30
CA GLY A 151 -10.79 -15.49 -3.24
C GLY A 151 -9.44 -15.26 -3.95
N LYS A 152 -8.62 -16.31 -4.12
CA LYS A 152 -7.37 -16.27 -4.91
C LYS A 152 -7.54 -16.64 -6.38
N GLY A 153 -8.77 -16.84 -6.85
CA GLY A 153 -9.04 -17.24 -8.22
C GLY A 153 -8.87 -18.75 -8.49
N LYS A 154 -8.72 -19.59 -7.45
CA LYS A 154 -8.55 -21.04 -7.58
C LYS A 154 -9.89 -21.77 -7.45
N TYR A 155 -10.68 -21.72 -8.52
CA TYR A 155 -11.99 -22.40 -8.59
C TYR A 155 -11.88 -23.91 -8.81
N GLY A 156 -10.71 -24.38 -9.25
CA GLY A 156 -10.37 -25.80 -9.37
C GLY A 156 -10.12 -26.52 -8.04
N VAL A 157 -10.19 -25.83 -6.90
CA VAL A 157 -9.81 -26.38 -5.60
C VAL A 157 -10.73 -27.51 -5.14
N GLU A 158 -10.14 -28.58 -4.64
CA GLU A 158 -10.81 -29.69 -3.97
C GLU A 158 -10.16 -29.90 -2.61
N VAL A 159 -10.98 -29.87 -1.56
CA VAL A 159 -10.57 -30.07 -0.16
C VAL A 159 -11.28 -31.31 0.33
N THR A 160 -10.51 -32.30 0.78
CA THR A 160 -11.04 -33.52 1.39
C THR A 160 -10.46 -33.67 2.78
N SER A 161 -11.31 -33.71 3.82
CA SER A 161 -10.86 -34.01 5.17
C SER A 161 -10.86 -35.51 5.48
N THR A 162 -9.86 -35.94 6.24
CA THR A 162 -9.75 -37.28 6.81
C THR A 162 -9.65 -37.17 8.32
N VAL A 163 -10.62 -37.76 9.02
CA VAL A 163 -10.66 -37.81 10.50
C VAL A 163 -10.08 -39.15 10.97
N THR A 164 -8.96 -39.09 11.70
CA THR A 164 -8.27 -40.26 12.23
C THR A 164 -8.49 -40.35 13.75
N PRO A 165 -9.17 -41.39 14.27
CA PRO A 165 -9.30 -41.61 15.71
C PRO A 165 -7.94 -41.85 16.37
N LEU A 166 -7.73 -41.24 17.53
CA LEU A 166 -6.52 -41.32 18.33
C LEU A 166 -6.83 -41.80 19.76
N PRO A 167 -5.85 -42.38 20.48
CA PRO A 167 -6.03 -42.80 21.86
C PRO A 167 -6.44 -41.64 22.78
N ARG A 168 -7.23 -41.98 23.81
CA ARG A 168 -7.77 -41.06 24.84
C ARG A 168 -8.85 -40.09 24.33
N ASN A 169 -9.81 -40.60 23.55
CA ASN A 169 -10.93 -39.85 22.97
C ASN A 169 -10.48 -38.59 22.21
N ARG A 170 -9.54 -38.77 21.28
CA ARG A 170 -9.00 -37.69 20.46
C ARG A 170 -9.12 -38.01 18.99
N VAL A 171 -9.06 -37.00 18.14
CA VAL A 171 -9.02 -37.15 16.68
C VAL A 171 -7.92 -36.28 16.09
N GLY A 172 -7.22 -36.81 15.10
CA GLY A 172 -6.38 -36.03 14.19
C GLY A 172 -7.16 -35.74 12.92
N VAL A 173 -7.15 -34.49 12.46
CA VAL A 173 -7.82 -34.09 11.23
C VAL A 173 -6.77 -33.71 10.20
N SER A 174 -6.80 -34.35 9.04
CA SER A 174 -5.96 -34.01 7.90
C SER A 174 -6.80 -33.45 6.77
N PHE A 175 -6.43 -32.30 6.22
CA PHE A 175 -7.03 -31.75 5.02
C PHE A 175 -6.10 -32.00 3.84
N ASP A 176 -6.55 -32.83 2.90
CA ASP A 176 -5.89 -33.05 1.62
C ASP A 176 -6.46 -32.05 0.61
N VAL A 177 -5.61 -31.15 0.12
CA VAL A 177 -6.00 -30.04 -0.75
C VAL A 177 -5.37 -30.21 -2.13
N PHE A 178 -6.21 -30.29 -3.15
CA PHE A 178 -5.82 -30.16 -4.55
C PHE A 178 -6.18 -28.75 -5.02
N GLU A 179 -5.19 -27.89 -5.28
CA GLU A 179 -5.46 -26.47 -5.53
C GLU A 179 -6.03 -26.16 -6.93
N GLY A 180 -5.74 -27.01 -7.92
CA GLY A 180 -6.08 -26.73 -9.32
C GLY A 180 -5.28 -25.57 -9.95
N GLU A 181 -5.54 -25.30 -11.23
CA GLU A 181 -5.01 -24.13 -11.93
C GLU A 181 -5.85 -22.87 -11.62
N VAL A 182 -5.24 -21.68 -11.78
CA VAL A 182 -5.96 -20.41 -11.62
C VAL A 182 -6.88 -20.20 -12.81
N ALA A 183 -8.16 -19.97 -12.53
CA ALA A 183 -9.14 -19.73 -13.59
C ALA A 183 -9.01 -18.29 -14.13
N LYS A 184 -9.10 -18.15 -15.46
CA LYS A 184 -8.96 -16.87 -16.16
C LYS A 184 -10.29 -16.42 -16.75
N ILE A 185 -10.51 -15.11 -16.79
CA ILE A 185 -11.72 -14.53 -17.36
C ILE A 185 -11.65 -14.60 -18.88
N ARG A 186 -12.42 -15.49 -19.49
CA ARG A 186 -12.42 -15.65 -20.95
C ARG A 186 -13.20 -14.54 -21.64
N GLN A 187 -14.31 -14.11 -21.02
CA GLN A 187 -15.21 -13.11 -21.57
C GLN A 187 -15.97 -12.40 -20.44
N ILE A 188 -16.16 -11.10 -20.62
CA ILE A 188 -17.08 -10.28 -19.83
C ILE A 188 -18.09 -9.72 -20.83
N SER A 189 -19.37 -9.94 -20.58
CA SER A 189 -20.46 -9.48 -21.43
C SER A 189 -21.39 -8.57 -20.64
N VAL A 190 -21.74 -7.41 -21.20
CA VAL A 190 -22.77 -6.53 -20.65
C VAL A 190 -24.02 -6.62 -21.51
N VAL A 191 -25.16 -6.91 -20.88
CA VAL A 191 -26.44 -7.11 -21.56
C VAL A 191 -27.47 -6.13 -21.02
N GLY A 192 -28.18 -5.46 -21.92
CA GLY A 192 -29.23 -4.49 -21.58
C GLY A 192 -28.81 -3.03 -21.77
N ASN A 193 -27.53 -2.78 -22.08
CA ASN A 193 -27.04 -1.45 -22.44
C ASN A 193 -27.55 -1.03 -23.84
N LYS A 194 -28.08 0.19 -23.93
CA LYS A 194 -28.58 0.81 -25.18
C LYS A 194 -27.99 2.20 -25.37
N ALA A 195 -27.80 2.95 -24.29
CA ALA A 195 -27.24 4.30 -24.31
C ALA A 195 -25.72 4.31 -24.50
N PHE A 196 -25.02 3.36 -23.88
CA PHE A 196 -23.55 3.27 -23.91
C PHE A 196 -23.08 1.99 -24.58
N SER A 197 -21.91 2.06 -25.23
CA SER A 197 -21.30 0.89 -25.87
C SER A 197 -20.73 -0.07 -24.83
N GLU A 198 -20.78 -1.37 -25.10
CA GLU A 198 -20.22 -2.38 -24.20
C GLU A 198 -18.73 -2.14 -23.92
N SER A 199 -17.96 -1.77 -24.95
CA SER A 199 -16.54 -1.43 -24.79
C SER A 199 -16.29 -0.26 -23.83
N GLU A 200 -17.16 0.76 -23.85
CA GLU A 200 -17.04 1.92 -22.96
C GLU A 200 -17.34 1.52 -21.51
N LEU A 201 -18.31 0.63 -21.29
CA LEU A 201 -18.64 0.12 -19.96
C LEU A 201 -17.55 -0.82 -19.43
N LEU A 202 -16.98 -1.68 -20.29
CA LEU A 202 -15.87 -2.57 -19.92
C LEU A 202 -14.58 -1.80 -19.62
N ASP A 203 -14.37 -0.62 -20.22
CA ASP A 203 -13.22 0.25 -19.90
C ASP A 203 -13.27 0.84 -18.48
N LEU A 204 -14.43 0.78 -17.82
CA LEU A 204 -14.63 1.15 -16.41
C LEU A 204 -14.20 0.03 -15.45
N PHE A 205 -14.09 -1.22 -15.93
CA PHE A 205 -13.80 -2.39 -15.11
C PHE A 205 -12.29 -2.51 -14.87
N ASP A 206 -11.92 -3.05 -13.70
CA ASP A 206 -10.55 -3.44 -13.38
C ASP A 206 -10.27 -4.86 -13.91
N LEU A 207 -11.31 -5.71 -13.96
CA LEU A 207 -11.22 -7.03 -14.57
C LEU A 207 -11.24 -6.95 -16.10
N THR A 208 -10.33 -7.68 -16.75
CA THR A 208 -10.19 -7.69 -18.21
C THR A 208 -10.01 -9.10 -18.74
N THR A 209 -10.25 -9.33 -20.02
CA THR A 209 -9.86 -10.59 -20.69
C THR A 209 -8.34 -10.68 -20.88
N PRO A 210 -7.75 -11.89 -21.03
CA PRO A 210 -6.34 -12.09 -21.32
C PRO A 210 -5.84 -11.24 -22.48
N GLY A 211 -4.77 -10.49 -22.22
CA GLY A 211 -4.13 -9.61 -23.17
C GLY A 211 -2.62 -9.73 -23.08
N TRP A 212 -1.93 -9.01 -23.94
CA TRP A 212 -0.46 -9.02 -24.01
C TRP A 212 0.27 -8.63 -22.70
N LEU A 213 -0.40 -7.93 -21.78
CA LEU A 213 0.15 -7.46 -20.49
C LEU A 213 -0.50 -8.07 -19.25
N THR A 214 -1.51 -8.94 -19.41
CA THR A 214 -2.21 -9.52 -18.23
C THR A 214 -1.31 -10.44 -17.41
N TRP A 215 -0.20 -10.92 -18.00
CA TRP A 215 0.86 -11.63 -17.27
C TRP A 215 1.50 -10.79 -16.15
N TYR A 216 1.50 -9.46 -16.28
CA TYR A 216 2.03 -8.52 -15.29
C TYR A 216 0.91 -7.94 -14.42
N THR A 217 -0.18 -7.43 -15.02
CA THR A 217 -1.25 -6.75 -14.28
C THR A 217 -2.15 -7.71 -13.50
N ASN A 218 -2.21 -9.00 -13.89
CA ASN A 218 -3.10 -10.02 -13.30
C ASN A 218 -4.58 -9.60 -13.29
N THR A 219 -5.00 -8.75 -14.22
CA THR A 219 -6.39 -8.27 -14.35
C THR A 219 -7.31 -9.32 -14.98
N ASP A 220 -6.75 -10.41 -15.51
CA ASP A 220 -7.49 -11.56 -16.07
C ASP A 220 -7.83 -12.64 -15.03
N LYS A 221 -7.46 -12.45 -13.76
CA LYS A 221 -7.80 -13.34 -12.65
C LYS A 221 -9.08 -12.87 -11.97
N TYR A 222 -10.09 -13.74 -11.94
CA TYR A 222 -11.35 -13.43 -11.28
C TYR A 222 -11.20 -13.37 -9.75
N SER A 223 -11.77 -12.33 -9.16
CA SER A 223 -12.01 -12.18 -7.72
C SER A 223 -13.40 -11.59 -7.55
N ARG A 224 -14.15 -12.09 -6.56
CA ARG A 224 -15.51 -11.61 -6.28
C ARG A 224 -15.49 -10.15 -5.87
N GLU A 225 -14.53 -9.77 -5.03
CA GLU A 225 -14.36 -8.41 -4.52
C GLU A 225 -14.10 -7.41 -5.65
N LYS A 226 -13.24 -7.78 -6.62
CA LYS A 226 -12.99 -6.94 -7.80
C LYS A 226 -14.23 -6.78 -8.66
N LEU A 227 -14.99 -7.85 -8.88
CA LEU A 227 -16.23 -7.79 -9.65
C LEU A 227 -17.28 -6.93 -8.95
N GLU A 228 -17.45 -7.05 -7.63
CA GLU A 228 -18.36 -6.19 -6.87
C GLU A 228 -17.96 -4.71 -6.99
N GLY A 229 -16.66 -4.40 -6.93
CA GLY A 229 -16.13 -3.07 -7.21
C GLY A 229 -16.39 -2.58 -8.64
N ASP A 230 -16.26 -3.47 -9.64
CA ASP A 230 -16.58 -3.18 -11.04
C ASP A 230 -18.07 -2.84 -11.22
N ILE A 231 -18.97 -3.61 -10.58
CA ILE A 231 -20.41 -3.36 -10.63
C ILE A 231 -20.78 -2.04 -9.94
N GLU A 232 -20.13 -1.70 -8.83
CA GLU A 232 -20.39 -0.42 -8.16
C GLU A 232 -19.85 0.78 -8.96
N ARG A 233 -18.70 0.62 -9.64
CA ARG A 233 -18.21 1.62 -10.61
C ARG A 233 -19.16 1.81 -11.77
N LEU A 234 -19.72 0.72 -12.31
CA LEU A 234 -20.75 0.76 -13.35
C LEU A 234 -22.01 1.49 -12.86
N ARG A 235 -22.49 1.14 -11.65
CA ARG A 235 -23.66 1.78 -11.04
C ARG A 235 -23.46 3.27 -10.84
N SER A 236 -22.32 3.65 -10.27
CA SER A 236 -21.94 5.05 -10.07
C SER A 236 -21.91 5.81 -11.39
N PHE A 237 -21.30 5.24 -12.44
CA PHE A 237 -21.25 5.85 -13.77
C PHE A 237 -22.65 6.16 -14.33
N TYR A 238 -23.59 5.21 -14.29
CA TYR A 238 -24.95 5.45 -14.79
C TYR A 238 -25.72 6.47 -13.95
N LEU A 239 -25.63 6.39 -12.62
CA LEU A 239 -26.27 7.36 -11.72
C LEU A 239 -25.70 8.78 -11.92
N ASP A 240 -24.42 8.90 -12.27
CA ASP A 240 -23.74 10.16 -12.57
C ASP A 240 -24.14 10.75 -13.92
N GLN A 241 -24.62 9.92 -14.85
CA GLN A 241 -25.20 10.35 -16.13
C GLN A 241 -26.72 10.55 -16.06
N GLY A 242 -27.32 10.54 -14.86
CA GLY A 242 -28.73 10.87 -14.63
C GLY A 242 -29.71 9.70 -14.71
N TYR A 243 -29.22 8.47 -14.82
CA TYR A 243 -30.06 7.27 -14.89
C TYR A 243 -30.49 6.82 -13.48
N LEU A 244 -31.40 7.57 -12.85
CA LEU A 244 -31.86 7.34 -11.47
C LEU A 244 -32.62 6.02 -11.27
N GLU A 245 -33.17 5.44 -12.33
CA GLU A 245 -33.85 4.14 -12.31
C GLU A 245 -32.92 2.99 -12.72
N PHE A 246 -31.61 3.25 -12.81
CA PHE A 246 -30.61 2.24 -13.14
C PHE A 246 -30.61 1.11 -12.12
N SER A 247 -30.64 -0.13 -12.62
CA SER A 247 -30.49 -1.32 -11.79
C SER A 247 -29.68 -2.39 -12.51
N VAL A 248 -28.92 -3.16 -11.72
CA VAL A 248 -28.09 -4.26 -12.19
C VAL A 248 -28.56 -5.51 -11.47
N GLU A 249 -28.84 -6.56 -12.24
CA GLU A 249 -29.13 -7.88 -11.69
C GLU A 249 -27.83 -8.50 -11.17
N PRO A 250 -27.88 -9.39 -10.16
CA PRO A 250 -26.68 -10.08 -9.67
C PRO A 250 -25.90 -10.71 -10.84
N PRO A 251 -24.60 -10.41 -10.99
CA PRO A 251 -23.84 -10.84 -12.15
C PRO A 251 -23.78 -12.38 -12.21
N GLN A 252 -24.02 -12.92 -13.39
CA GLN A 252 -23.96 -14.36 -13.62
C GLN A 252 -22.54 -14.76 -13.98
N VAL A 253 -21.88 -15.49 -13.07
CA VAL A 253 -20.53 -16.02 -13.28
C VAL A 253 -20.65 -17.50 -13.61
N THR A 254 -20.30 -17.87 -14.83
CA THR A 254 -20.25 -19.28 -15.25
C THR A 254 -18.80 -19.73 -15.39
N ILE A 255 -18.55 -20.97 -14.96
CA ILE A 255 -17.22 -21.58 -14.98
C ILE A 255 -17.27 -22.74 -15.97
N SER A 256 -16.26 -22.86 -16.82
CA SER A 256 -16.15 -23.97 -17.76
C SER A 256 -16.05 -25.33 -17.02
N PRO A 257 -16.46 -26.45 -17.64
CA PRO A 257 -16.40 -27.77 -17.01
C PRO A 257 -14.99 -28.19 -16.55
N ASP A 258 -13.94 -27.70 -17.21
CA ASP A 258 -12.55 -27.92 -16.84
C ASP A 258 -12.03 -26.96 -15.74
N ARG A 259 -12.89 -26.06 -15.25
CA ARG A 259 -12.61 -25.07 -14.20
C ARG A 259 -11.47 -24.10 -14.52
N LYS A 260 -11.19 -23.86 -15.81
CA LYS A 260 -10.11 -22.96 -16.28
C LYS A 260 -10.59 -21.62 -16.78
N ASP A 261 -11.79 -21.55 -17.37
CA ASP A 261 -12.33 -20.35 -17.97
C ASP A 261 -13.55 -19.85 -17.18
N ILE A 262 -13.61 -18.54 -17.00
CA ILE A 262 -14.69 -17.83 -16.34
C ILE A 262 -15.36 -16.89 -17.35
N TYR A 263 -16.69 -16.94 -17.39
CA TYR A 263 -17.52 -16.06 -18.19
C TYR A 263 -18.41 -15.24 -17.27
N ILE A 264 -18.31 -13.92 -17.37
CA ILE A 264 -19.06 -12.98 -16.52
C ILE A 264 -20.12 -12.33 -17.40
N THR A 265 -21.39 -12.45 -17.02
CA THR A 265 -22.49 -11.77 -17.69
C THR A 265 -23.15 -10.79 -16.71
N VAL A 266 -23.15 -9.52 -17.07
CA VAL A 266 -23.76 -8.44 -16.31
C VAL A 266 -25.02 -8.00 -17.02
N THR A 267 -26.18 -8.27 -16.43
CA THR A 267 -27.48 -7.83 -16.95
C THR A 267 -27.89 -6.55 -16.24
N LEU A 268 -28.20 -5.51 -17.02
CA LEU A 268 -28.58 -4.20 -16.49
C LEU A 268 -29.88 -3.69 -17.12
N HIS A 269 -30.56 -2.80 -16.39
CA HIS A 269 -31.70 -2.02 -16.84
C HIS A 269 -31.32 -0.55 -16.70
N GLU A 270 -31.11 0.14 -17.82
CA GLU A 270 -30.61 1.52 -17.82
C GLU A 270 -31.61 2.52 -17.23
N GLY A 271 -32.89 2.42 -17.62
CA GLY A 271 -33.85 3.49 -17.39
C GLY A 271 -33.64 4.68 -18.35
N GLU A 272 -34.35 5.78 -18.11
CA GLU A 272 -34.21 7.02 -18.87
C GLU A 272 -33.43 8.07 -18.04
N PRO A 273 -32.67 8.97 -18.68
CA PRO A 273 -31.95 10.01 -17.96
C PRO A 273 -32.89 11.10 -17.46
N TYR A 274 -32.68 11.53 -16.21
CA TYR A 274 -33.47 12.58 -15.56
C TYR A 274 -32.69 13.90 -15.50
N LYS A 275 -33.40 15.01 -15.73
CA LYS A 275 -32.88 16.37 -15.52
C LYS A 275 -33.29 16.92 -14.17
N VAL A 276 -32.44 17.75 -13.58
CA VAL A 276 -32.76 18.43 -12.33
C VAL A 276 -33.77 19.55 -12.61
N ARG A 277 -34.95 19.49 -12.01
CA ARG A 277 -35.96 20.56 -12.12
C ARG A 277 -35.73 21.66 -11.10
N SER A 278 -35.58 21.28 -9.84
CA SER A 278 -35.34 22.21 -8.75
C SER A 278 -34.45 21.60 -7.68
N VAL A 279 -33.70 22.47 -7.00
CA VAL A 279 -32.88 22.11 -5.86
C VAL A 279 -33.35 22.91 -4.67
N LYS A 280 -33.61 22.22 -3.56
CA LYS A 280 -34.16 22.82 -2.34
C LYS A 280 -33.32 22.42 -1.14
N LEU A 281 -33.10 23.37 -0.25
CA LEU A 281 -32.55 23.15 1.08
C LEU A 281 -33.73 23.14 2.08
N ALA A 282 -33.81 22.12 2.91
CA ALA A 282 -34.85 21.98 3.93
C ALA A 282 -34.20 21.68 5.30
N GLY A 283 -34.80 22.14 6.39
CA GLY A 283 -34.29 21.94 7.75
C GLY A 283 -33.82 23.24 8.41
N ASN A 284 -32.90 23.13 9.37
CA ASN A 284 -32.35 24.28 10.08
C ASN A 284 -31.01 24.68 9.48
N LEU A 285 -31.00 25.77 8.70
CA LEU A 285 -29.79 26.25 8.02
C LEU A 285 -28.97 27.25 8.85
N LEU A 286 -29.41 27.55 10.09
CA LEU A 286 -28.72 28.47 11.02
C LEU A 286 -28.49 29.90 10.45
N GLY A 287 -29.26 30.30 9.44
CA GLY A 287 -29.09 31.58 8.74
C GLY A 287 -27.90 31.61 7.77
N LEU A 288 -27.32 30.45 7.45
CA LEU A 288 -26.20 30.25 6.51
C LEU A 288 -26.71 29.84 5.11
N ASP A 289 -27.92 30.29 4.75
CA ASP A 289 -28.60 29.89 3.52
C ASP A 289 -27.74 30.13 2.27
N LYS A 290 -27.00 31.24 2.25
CA LYS A 290 -26.16 31.62 1.11
C LYS A 290 -24.92 30.73 1.02
N GLU A 291 -24.21 30.56 2.14
CA GLU A 291 -23.00 29.76 2.24
C GLU A 291 -23.28 28.29 1.91
N ILE A 292 -24.36 27.74 2.46
CA ILE A 292 -24.80 26.36 2.18
C ILE A 292 -25.23 26.21 0.72
N ASN A 293 -25.94 27.18 0.16
CA ASN A 293 -26.37 27.14 -1.24
C ASN A 293 -25.18 27.25 -2.22
N ASP A 294 -24.14 28.01 -1.88
CA ASP A 294 -22.92 28.12 -2.69
C ASP A 294 -22.11 26.80 -2.73
N LEU A 295 -22.28 25.91 -1.74
CA LEU A 295 -21.67 24.57 -1.72
C LEU A 295 -22.42 23.53 -2.58
N VAL A 296 -23.66 23.83 -2.97
CA VAL A 296 -24.48 22.91 -3.79
C VAL A 296 -23.98 22.93 -5.24
N GLN A 297 -23.46 21.80 -5.69
CA GLN A 297 -22.91 21.65 -7.04
C GLN A 297 -23.99 21.37 -8.08
N VAL A 298 -25.10 20.77 -7.66
CA VAL A 298 -26.23 20.38 -8.52
C VAL A 298 -27.02 21.62 -8.93
N LYS A 299 -27.22 21.83 -10.23
CA LYS A 299 -27.96 22.99 -10.76
C LYS A 299 -29.24 22.59 -11.50
N PRO A 300 -30.32 23.39 -11.39
CA PRO A 300 -31.51 23.21 -12.23
C PRO A 300 -31.17 23.26 -13.73
N GLY A 301 -31.73 22.33 -14.50
CA GLY A 301 -31.58 22.20 -15.95
C GLY A 301 -30.46 21.24 -16.40
N GLU A 302 -29.52 20.89 -15.52
CA GLU A 302 -28.46 19.93 -15.80
C GLU A 302 -28.97 18.48 -15.63
N THR A 303 -28.27 17.53 -16.24
CA THR A 303 -28.52 16.10 -16.00
C THR A 303 -28.17 15.76 -14.55
N PHE A 304 -29.00 14.98 -13.86
CA PHE A 304 -28.74 14.61 -12.48
C PHE A 304 -27.42 13.82 -12.37
N SER A 305 -26.62 14.10 -11.33
CA SER A 305 -25.44 13.31 -10.98
C SER A 305 -25.51 12.94 -9.51
N ALA A 306 -25.47 11.64 -9.21
CA ALA A 306 -25.43 11.16 -7.83
C ALA A 306 -24.14 11.58 -7.12
N ALA A 307 -23.00 11.56 -7.81
CA ALA A 307 -21.73 12.07 -7.29
C ALA A 307 -21.86 13.53 -6.87
N GLN A 308 -22.37 14.42 -7.74
CA GLN A 308 -22.56 15.83 -7.37
C GLN A 308 -23.53 16.02 -6.19
N ALA A 309 -24.60 15.22 -6.12
CA ALA A 309 -25.55 15.30 -5.01
C ALA A 309 -24.90 14.84 -3.69
N ASN A 310 -24.18 13.72 -3.70
CA ASN A 310 -23.47 13.20 -2.53
C ASN A 310 -22.33 14.14 -2.11
N ASP A 311 -21.58 14.69 -3.07
CA ASP A 311 -20.52 15.66 -2.82
C ASP A 311 -21.07 16.97 -2.26
N SER A 312 -22.25 17.41 -2.71
CA SER A 312 -22.94 18.57 -2.12
C SER A 312 -23.35 18.28 -0.67
N ALA A 313 -23.99 17.12 -0.40
CA ALA A 313 -24.40 16.73 0.95
C ALA A 313 -23.19 16.62 1.90
N LYS A 314 -22.09 16.06 1.41
CA LYS A 314 -20.83 15.95 2.14
C LYS A 314 -20.20 17.32 2.37
N ALA A 315 -20.12 18.19 1.36
CA ALA A 315 -19.57 19.53 1.50
C ALA A 315 -20.33 20.36 2.55
N ILE A 316 -21.66 20.25 2.58
CA ILE A 316 -22.48 20.90 3.60
C ILE A 316 -22.23 20.28 4.99
N THR A 317 -22.14 18.94 5.08
CA THR A 317 -21.85 18.25 6.35
C THR A 317 -20.47 18.64 6.90
N ASP A 318 -19.44 18.63 6.05
CA ASP A 318 -18.07 18.99 6.38
C ASP A 318 -18.00 20.48 6.80
N TYR A 319 -18.67 21.39 6.07
CA TYR A 319 -18.72 22.81 6.42
C TYR A 319 -19.40 23.06 7.78
N LEU A 320 -20.52 22.39 8.06
CA LEU A 320 -21.15 22.46 9.38
C LEU A 320 -20.26 21.86 10.47
N GLY A 321 -19.54 20.78 10.16
CA GLY A 321 -18.55 20.18 11.05
C GLY A 321 -17.38 21.11 11.38
N GLU A 322 -16.86 21.87 10.42
CA GLU A 322 -15.84 22.92 10.62
C GLU A 322 -16.34 24.05 11.52
N LEU A 323 -17.64 24.35 11.47
CA LEU A 323 -18.27 25.30 12.38
C LEU A 323 -18.52 24.71 13.78
N GLY A 324 -18.25 23.42 14.02
CA GLY A 324 -18.38 22.75 15.32
C GLY A 324 -19.64 21.92 15.53
N TYR A 325 -20.40 21.64 14.47
CA TYR A 325 -21.57 20.77 14.51
C TYR A 325 -21.18 19.32 14.19
N ALA A 326 -20.54 18.63 15.14
CA ALA A 326 -19.97 17.28 14.94
C ALA A 326 -20.98 16.20 14.51
N PHE A 327 -22.26 16.40 14.82
CA PHE A 327 -23.34 15.44 14.53
C PHE A 327 -24.30 15.98 13.45
N ALA A 328 -23.81 16.86 12.57
CA ALA A 328 -24.58 17.33 11.43
C ALA A 328 -24.89 16.17 10.49
N ASN A 329 -26.13 16.12 9.99
CA ASN A 329 -26.61 15.11 9.07
C ASN A 329 -27.27 15.78 7.87
N VAL A 330 -26.77 15.49 6.67
CA VAL A 330 -27.32 16.03 5.42
C VAL A 330 -27.68 14.88 4.50
N ASN A 331 -28.97 14.72 4.22
CA ASN A 331 -29.47 13.66 3.35
C ASN A 331 -30.01 14.23 2.04
N PRO A 332 -29.40 13.88 0.88
CA PRO A 332 -29.96 14.20 -0.42
C PRO A 332 -31.13 13.24 -0.72
N ASN A 333 -32.30 13.79 -1.01
CA ASN A 333 -33.47 13.01 -1.38
C ASN A 333 -34.00 13.47 -2.76
N PRO A 334 -33.69 12.73 -3.85
CA PRO A 334 -34.23 13.00 -5.17
C PRO A 334 -35.65 12.45 -5.29
N THR A 335 -36.63 13.33 -5.48
CA THR A 335 -38.02 12.95 -5.81
C THR A 335 -38.23 12.97 -7.32
N LEU A 336 -38.57 11.81 -7.89
CA LEU A 336 -38.68 11.57 -9.33
C LEU A 336 -40.06 11.94 -9.88
N ASP A 337 -40.08 12.72 -10.96
CA ASP A 337 -41.26 12.95 -11.80
C ASP A 337 -41.13 12.12 -13.08
N ARG A 338 -41.61 10.87 -13.02
CA ARG A 338 -41.53 9.90 -14.12
C ARG A 338 -42.20 10.35 -15.42
N ALA A 339 -43.18 11.24 -15.35
CA ALA A 339 -43.91 11.70 -16.53
C ALA A 339 -43.12 12.73 -17.34
N LYS A 340 -42.27 13.52 -16.66
CA LYS A 340 -41.46 14.59 -17.27
C LYS A 340 -39.98 14.23 -17.41
N HIS A 341 -39.55 13.10 -16.87
CA HIS A 341 -38.13 12.74 -16.73
C HIS A 341 -37.33 13.84 -16.03
N GLU A 342 -37.92 14.37 -14.96
CA GLU A 342 -37.35 15.44 -14.12
C GLU A 342 -37.24 14.96 -12.67
N ALA A 343 -36.22 15.43 -11.95
CA ALA A 343 -36.03 15.15 -10.53
C ALA A 343 -35.94 16.45 -9.73
N ASP A 344 -36.67 16.52 -8.63
CA ASP A 344 -36.48 17.56 -7.61
C ASP A 344 -35.55 17.01 -6.53
N VAL A 345 -34.43 17.70 -6.28
CA VAL A 345 -33.46 17.29 -5.27
C VAL A 345 -33.65 18.13 -4.02
N THR A 346 -34.05 17.49 -2.91
CA THR A 346 -34.17 18.17 -1.62
C THR A 346 -33.06 17.68 -0.68
N PHE A 347 -32.24 18.60 -0.20
CA PHE A 347 -31.24 18.34 0.83
C PHE A 347 -31.83 18.65 2.20
N TYR A 348 -31.99 17.63 3.04
CA TYR A 348 -32.45 17.78 4.41
C TYR A 348 -31.25 17.98 5.33
N VAL A 349 -31.08 19.19 5.86
CA VAL A 349 -29.96 19.61 6.70
C VAL A 349 -30.40 19.66 8.17
N ASP A 350 -29.79 18.82 9.00
CA ASP A 350 -29.90 18.86 10.45
C ASP A 350 -28.52 19.08 11.06
N PRO A 351 -28.18 20.32 11.49
CA PRO A 351 -26.91 20.61 12.14
C PRO A 351 -26.78 19.99 13.54
N SER A 352 -27.88 19.55 14.16
CA SER A 352 -27.88 19.15 15.57
C SER A 352 -27.34 20.25 16.49
N ARG A 353 -26.38 19.96 17.38
CA ARG A 353 -25.81 20.89 18.35
C ARG A 353 -24.32 21.12 18.10
N ARG A 354 -23.86 22.34 18.42
CA ARG A 354 -22.43 22.68 18.42
C ARG A 354 -21.76 22.08 19.66
N VAL A 355 -20.57 21.50 19.48
CA VAL A 355 -19.81 20.85 20.55
C VAL A 355 -18.37 21.35 20.60
N TYR A 356 -17.73 21.21 21.77
CA TYR A 356 -16.29 21.43 21.95
C TYR A 356 -15.58 20.12 22.26
N VAL A 357 -14.32 20.05 21.85
CA VAL A 357 -13.43 18.93 22.14
C VAL A 357 -12.90 19.12 23.55
N ARG A 358 -13.31 18.25 24.48
CA ARG A 358 -12.84 18.33 25.87
C ARG A 358 -11.39 17.87 26.00
N ARG A 359 -11.06 16.72 25.40
CA ARG A 359 -9.71 16.15 25.40
C ARG A 359 -9.51 15.23 24.18
N ILE A 360 -8.26 15.01 23.83
CA ILE A 360 -7.82 14.06 22.81
C ILE A 360 -7.13 12.89 23.52
N GLN A 361 -7.74 11.71 23.39
CA GLN A 361 -7.20 10.47 23.94
C GLN A 361 -6.50 9.71 22.82
N ILE A 362 -5.25 9.30 23.06
CA ILE A 362 -4.46 8.55 22.09
C ILE A 362 -4.27 7.14 22.64
N GLY A 363 -4.70 6.15 21.86
CA GLY A 363 -4.71 4.73 22.24
C GLY A 363 -3.91 3.87 21.27
N GLY A 364 -3.29 2.79 21.78
CA GLY A 364 -2.58 1.80 20.97
C GLY A 364 -1.12 2.13 20.62
N ASN A 365 -0.62 3.30 20.99
CA ASN A 365 0.79 3.71 20.86
C ASN A 365 1.68 3.14 21.98
N THR A 366 1.88 1.82 21.99
CA THR A 366 2.64 1.13 23.06
C THR A 366 4.15 1.40 23.02
N ARG A 367 4.72 1.55 21.83
CA ARG A 367 6.15 1.83 21.59
C ARG A 367 6.40 3.30 21.31
N THR A 368 5.51 3.93 20.53
CA THR A 368 5.58 5.32 20.07
C THR A 368 5.10 6.25 21.16
N ARG A 369 5.89 7.28 21.47
CA ARG A 369 5.52 8.26 22.48
C ARG A 369 4.27 9.03 22.06
N ASP A 370 3.41 9.34 23.04
CA ASP A 370 2.18 10.13 22.84
C ASP A 370 2.46 11.47 22.12
N GLU A 371 3.57 12.13 22.46
CA GLU A 371 3.99 13.40 21.85
C GLU A 371 4.13 13.35 20.32
N VAL A 372 4.48 12.17 19.77
CA VAL A 372 4.69 11.98 18.33
C VAL A 372 3.36 12.00 17.58
N VAL A 373 2.30 11.45 18.18
CA VAL A 373 0.95 11.46 17.61
C VAL A 373 0.28 12.80 17.91
N ARG A 374 0.40 13.29 19.14
CA ARG A 374 -0.24 14.52 19.60
C ARG A 374 0.23 15.75 18.82
N ARG A 375 1.52 15.84 18.46
CA ARG A 375 2.03 16.97 17.65
C ARG A 375 1.49 17.03 16.22
N GLU A 376 0.87 15.95 15.73
CA GLU A 376 0.22 15.93 14.42
C GLU A 376 -1.24 16.38 14.46
N MET A 377 -1.82 16.54 15.65
CA MET A 377 -3.18 17.04 15.84
C MET A 377 -3.24 18.53 15.52
N ARG A 378 -4.14 18.90 14.61
CA ARG A 378 -4.54 20.29 14.32
C ARG A 378 -5.68 20.74 15.22
N GLN A 379 -6.61 19.84 15.51
CA GLN A 379 -7.63 20.07 16.51
C GLN A 379 -6.96 20.25 17.88
N GLU A 380 -7.25 21.36 18.54
CA GLU A 380 -6.81 21.61 19.90
C GLU A 380 -7.83 21.09 20.93
N GLU A 381 -7.34 20.70 22.11
CA GLU A 381 -8.18 20.43 23.27
C GLU A 381 -8.77 21.74 23.82
N ALA A 382 -9.98 21.68 24.38
CA ALA A 382 -10.75 22.82 24.87
C ALA A 382 -11.08 23.87 23.79
N ALA A 383 -11.05 23.48 22.51
CA ALA A 383 -11.51 24.29 21.39
C ALA A 383 -12.84 23.77 20.83
N TRP A 384 -13.48 24.56 19.98
CA TRP A 384 -14.62 24.09 19.19
C TRP A 384 -14.19 22.87 18.36
N TYR A 385 -15.12 21.93 18.18
CA TYR A 385 -14.91 20.85 17.24
C TYR A 385 -14.73 21.42 15.84
N ASP A 386 -13.80 20.84 15.08
CA ASP A 386 -13.60 21.14 13.67
C ASP A 386 -13.28 19.83 12.94
N SER A 387 -14.21 19.38 12.08
CA SER A 387 -14.03 18.15 11.30
C SER A 387 -12.90 18.27 10.27
N GLY A 388 -12.65 19.47 9.75
CA GLY A 388 -11.56 19.75 8.81
C GLY A 388 -10.21 19.53 9.48
N ASP A 389 -10.01 20.10 10.66
CA ASP A 389 -8.80 19.92 11.45
C ASP A 389 -8.59 18.46 11.87
N LEU A 390 -9.65 17.74 12.27
CA LEU A 390 -9.56 16.31 12.60
C LEU A 390 -9.17 15.45 11.40
N LYS A 391 -9.73 15.74 10.21
CA LYS A 391 -9.38 15.05 8.97
C LYS A 391 -7.91 15.29 8.60
N VAL A 392 -7.45 16.54 8.67
CA VAL A 392 -6.04 16.89 8.46
C VAL A 392 -5.15 16.18 9.48
N SER A 393 -5.58 16.11 10.75
CA SER A 393 -4.85 15.42 11.82
C SER A 393 -4.68 13.92 11.50
N ARG A 394 -5.78 13.23 11.15
CA ARG A 394 -5.75 11.82 10.74
C ARG A 394 -4.80 11.61 9.55
N ASP A 395 -4.90 12.45 8.53
CA ASP A 395 -4.07 12.36 7.31
C ASP A 395 -2.59 12.68 7.57
N ARG A 396 -2.26 13.39 8.65
CA ARG A 396 -0.88 13.63 9.09
C ARG A 396 -0.34 12.44 9.88
N ILE A 397 -1.15 11.87 10.80
CA ILE A 397 -0.78 10.70 11.59
C ILE A 397 -0.58 9.47 10.69
N ASP A 398 -1.47 9.24 9.72
CA ASP A 398 -1.35 8.13 8.77
C ASP A 398 -0.09 8.24 7.91
N ARG A 399 0.24 9.48 7.49
CA ARG A 399 1.44 9.80 6.70
C ARG A 399 2.76 9.60 7.45
N LEU A 400 2.75 9.51 8.79
CA LEU A 400 3.94 9.11 9.56
C LEU A 400 4.41 7.70 9.18
N GLY A 401 3.49 6.83 8.74
CA GLY A 401 3.84 5.46 8.37
C GLY A 401 4.24 4.58 9.56
N TYR A 402 3.99 5.01 10.80
CA TYR A 402 4.27 4.21 12.02
C TYR A 402 3.13 3.26 12.39
N PHE A 403 1.96 3.46 11.79
CA PHE A 403 0.74 2.74 12.09
C PHE A 403 0.23 2.02 10.84
N SER A 404 -0.45 0.88 11.02
CA SER A 404 -1.19 0.20 9.96
C SER A 404 -2.64 0.65 9.88
N GLU A 405 -3.16 1.23 10.95
CA GLU A 405 -4.52 1.73 11.07
C GLU A 405 -4.54 2.94 11.99
N VAL A 406 -5.25 3.99 11.58
CA VAL A 406 -5.48 5.22 12.35
C VAL A 406 -6.97 5.48 12.34
N ASN A 407 -7.62 5.23 13.47
CA ASN A 407 -9.03 5.51 13.65
C ASN A 407 -9.20 6.75 14.54
N VAL A 408 -9.91 7.75 14.04
CA VAL A 408 -10.26 8.95 14.80
C VAL A 408 -11.76 8.94 14.97
N SER A 409 -12.20 8.56 16.17
CA SER A 409 -13.62 8.59 16.54
C SER A 409 -13.91 9.76 17.47
N THR A 410 -15.16 10.20 17.45
CA THR A 410 -15.64 11.29 18.30
C THR A 410 -16.79 10.75 19.13
N ASP A 411 -16.56 10.62 20.43
CA ASP A 411 -17.54 10.05 21.35
C ASP A 411 -18.17 11.15 22.22
N PRO A 412 -19.52 11.22 22.30
CA PRO A 412 -20.19 12.15 23.20
C PRO A 412 -19.84 11.89 24.66
N VAL A 413 -19.61 12.95 25.43
CA VAL A 413 -19.35 12.81 26.87
C VAL A 413 -20.65 12.52 27.62
N PRO A 414 -20.74 11.42 28.39
CA PRO A 414 -21.92 11.13 29.20
C PRO A 414 -22.20 12.26 30.20
N GLY A 415 -23.42 12.81 30.18
CA GLY A 415 -23.83 13.90 31.07
C GLY A 415 -23.45 15.31 30.62
N SER A 416 -22.78 15.49 29.47
CA SER A 416 -22.46 16.80 28.90
C SER A 416 -22.71 16.79 27.39
N PRO A 417 -23.90 17.18 26.92
CA PRO A 417 -24.29 17.05 25.51
C PRO A 417 -23.46 17.97 24.58
N ASP A 418 -22.89 19.05 25.10
CA ASP A 418 -22.04 20.02 24.43
C ASP A 418 -20.57 19.59 24.34
N GLN A 419 -20.21 18.42 24.86
CA GLN A 419 -18.85 17.92 24.93
C GLN A 419 -18.65 16.63 24.13
N VAL A 420 -17.51 16.56 23.46
CA VAL A 420 -17.02 15.32 22.85
C VAL A 420 -15.58 15.05 23.27
N ASP A 421 -15.26 13.76 23.42
CA ASP A 421 -13.87 13.30 23.49
C ASP A 421 -13.48 12.76 22.12
N VAL A 422 -12.29 13.15 21.65
CA VAL A 422 -11.73 12.63 20.40
C VAL A 422 -10.80 11.49 20.75
N ASN A 423 -11.11 10.30 20.28
CA ASN A 423 -10.32 9.09 20.50
C ASN A 423 -9.55 8.77 19.23
N VAL A 424 -8.22 8.77 19.35
CA VAL A 424 -7.28 8.47 18.29
C VAL A 424 -6.66 7.11 18.58
N ASP A 425 -7.28 6.07 18.04
CA ASP A 425 -6.82 4.69 18.18
C ASP A 425 -5.89 4.34 17.02
N VAL A 426 -4.65 4.03 17.35
CA VAL A 426 -3.62 3.67 16.38
C VAL A 426 -3.14 2.24 16.57
N LYS A 427 -2.90 1.54 15.48
CA LYS A 427 -2.30 0.20 15.49
C LYS A 427 -0.87 0.26 15.00
N GLU A 428 0.08 0.14 15.93
CA GLU A 428 1.51 0.19 15.59
C GLU A 428 1.92 -0.96 14.66
N LYS A 429 2.79 -0.63 13.70
CA LYS A 429 3.45 -1.63 12.84
C LYS A 429 4.97 -1.54 12.97
N PRO A 430 5.70 -2.58 12.55
CA PRO A 430 7.16 -2.49 12.42
C PRO A 430 7.55 -1.35 11.48
N THR A 431 8.43 -0.47 11.96
CA THR A 431 8.95 0.72 11.26
C THR A 431 10.37 0.55 10.76
N GLY A 432 11.03 -0.54 11.18
CA GLY A 432 12.35 -0.92 10.71
C GLY A 432 12.29 -1.51 9.30
N MET A 433 13.16 -1.03 8.43
CA MET A 433 13.30 -1.47 7.05
C MET A 433 14.75 -1.88 6.78
N ILE A 434 14.92 -3.04 6.15
CA ILE A 434 16.22 -3.48 5.62
C ILE A 434 16.15 -3.27 4.11
N ASN A 435 17.01 -2.39 3.60
CA ASN A 435 17.13 -2.09 2.19
C ASN A 435 18.32 -2.85 1.61
N LEU A 436 18.06 -3.80 0.71
CA LEU A 436 19.09 -4.47 -0.07
C LEU A 436 18.82 -4.14 -1.54
N GLY A 437 19.73 -3.43 -2.17
CA GLY A 437 19.63 -3.06 -3.57
C GLY A 437 20.85 -3.55 -4.34
N VAL A 438 20.60 -4.25 -5.44
CA VAL A 438 21.64 -4.58 -6.43
C VAL A 438 21.30 -3.79 -7.68
N GLY A 439 22.25 -2.99 -8.14
CA GLY A 439 22.17 -2.27 -9.39
C GLY A 439 23.27 -2.70 -10.33
N TYR A 440 23.05 -2.48 -11.62
CA TYR A 440 24.11 -2.54 -12.61
C TYR A 440 23.98 -1.35 -13.55
N GLY A 441 25.03 -0.56 -13.65
CA GLY A 441 25.14 0.58 -14.54
C GLY A 441 26.21 0.34 -15.60
N SER A 442 26.01 0.90 -16.79
CA SER A 442 27.03 0.86 -17.84
C SER A 442 28.36 1.48 -17.41
N SER A 443 28.30 2.53 -16.56
CA SER A 443 29.45 3.26 -16.02
C SER A 443 29.95 2.68 -14.70
N GLU A 444 29.10 2.61 -13.66
CA GLU A 444 29.52 2.20 -12.30
C GLU A 444 29.63 0.66 -12.11
N LYS A 445 29.24 -0.11 -13.13
CA LYS A 445 29.18 -1.58 -13.13
C LYS A 445 28.24 -2.08 -12.01
N ALA A 446 28.63 -3.12 -11.29
CA ALA A 446 27.83 -3.66 -10.19
C ALA A 446 27.82 -2.67 -9.01
N ILE A 447 26.63 -2.27 -8.59
CA ILE A 447 26.36 -1.42 -7.44
C ILE A 447 25.65 -2.29 -6.40
N LEU A 448 26.23 -2.42 -5.22
CA LEU A 448 25.59 -3.09 -4.10
C LEU A 448 25.30 -2.04 -3.03
N SER A 449 24.03 -1.93 -2.66
CA SER A 449 23.55 -1.07 -1.59
C SER A 449 22.93 -1.95 -0.52
N ALA A 450 23.30 -1.71 0.73
CA ALA A 450 22.73 -2.35 1.89
C ALA A 450 22.48 -1.29 2.95
N GLY A 451 21.30 -1.27 3.56
CA GLY A 451 21.01 -0.30 4.59
C GLY A 451 19.96 -0.79 5.55
N ILE A 452 20.00 -0.24 6.75
CA ILE A 452 18.99 -0.44 7.78
C ILE A 452 18.47 0.95 8.13
N SER A 453 17.17 1.14 8.05
CA SER A 453 16.48 2.36 8.47
C SER A 453 15.48 2.01 9.55
N GLU A 454 15.38 2.82 10.59
CA GLU A 454 14.37 2.73 11.62
C GLU A 454 13.74 4.12 11.75
N ASP A 455 12.54 4.28 11.19
CA ASP A 455 11.90 5.61 11.03
C ASP A 455 11.28 6.14 12.34
N ASN A 456 11.19 5.28 13.37
CA ASN A 456 10.68 5.62 14.70
C ASN A 456 11.57 5.01 15.79
N VAL A 457 12.86 5.35 15.78
CA VAL A 457 13.85 4.75 16.68
C VAL A 457 13.47 5.04 18.14
N PHE A 458 13.39 3.98 18.94
CA PHE A 458 12.95 4.03 20.35
C PHE A 458 11.59 4.72 20.59
N GLY A 459 10.72 4.77 19.58
CA GLY A 459 9.41 5.41 19.70
C GLY A 459 9.43 6.94 19.72
N SER A 460 10.56 7.57 19.39
CA SER A 460 10.77 9.02 19.49
C SER A 460 10.23 9.82 18.30
N GLY A 461 9.75 9.15 17.25
CA GLY A 461 9.41 9.78 15.98
C GLY A 461 10.63 10.38 15.25
N THR A 462 11.84 9.86 15.55
CA THR A 462 13.08 10.20 14.85
C THR A 462 13.57 9.01 14.04
N ASN A 463 14.22 9.31 12.92
CA ASN A 463 14.72 8.34 11.97
C ASN A 463 16.22 8.10 12.19
N LEU A 464 16.62 6.83 12.22
CA LEU A 464 18.03 6.43 12.24
C LEU A 464 18.31 5.52 11.03
N THR A 465 19.27 5.90 10.22
CA THR A 465 19.60 5.19 8.99
C THR A 465 21.09 4.92 8.89
N LEU A 466 21.45 3.67 8.62
CA LEU A 466 22.79 3.24 8.28
C LEU A 466 22.77 2.69 6.85
N GLN A 467 23.58 3.24 5.95
CA GLN A 467 23.66 2.84 4.56
C GLN A 467 25.10 2.52 4.18
N PHE A 468 25.26 1.45 3.41
CA PHE A 468 26.49 1.00 2.79
C PHE A 468 26.23 0.94 1.29
N ASN A 469 27.04 1.63 0.50
CA ASN A 469 26.98 1.60 -0.95
C ASN A 469 28.38 1.24 -1.46
N THR A 470 28.48 0.26 -2.34
CA THR A 470 29.73 -0.12 -2.99
C THR A 470 29.51 -0.31 -4.47
N SER A 471 30.34 0.33 -5.28
CA SER A 471 30.43 0.13 -6.72
C SER A 471 31.90 -0.03 -7.12
N LYS A 472 32.18 -0.12 -8.42
CA LYS A 472 33.56 -0.14 -8.91
C LYS A 472 34.30 1.15 -8.53
N THR A 473 33.61 2.29 -8.54
CA THR A 473 34.21 3.64 -8.44
C THR A 473 34.05 4.24 -7.04
N ASN A 474 33.00 3.87 -6.30
CA ASN A 474 32.67 4.53 -5.05
C ASN A 474 32.28 3.52 -3.96
N ARG A 475 32.83 3.68 -2.76
CA ARG A 475 32.44 2.91 -1.57
C ARG A 475 32.12 3.89 -0.45
N ALA A 476 30.91 3.82 0.09
CA ALA A 476 30.45 4.74 1.11
C ALA A 476 29.73 4.00 2.25
N ALA A 477 30.00 4.42 3.48
CA ALA A 477 29.20 4.09 4.65
C ALA A 477 28.69 5.40 5.25
N VAL A 478 27.37 5.52 5.42
CA VAL A 478 26.71 6.73 5.90
C VAL A 478 25.78 6.36 7.06
N LEU A 479 26.01 6.97 8.22
CA LEU A 479 25.11 6.94 9.36
C LEU A 479 24.43 8.31 9.45
N SER A 480 23.11 8.34 9.50
CA SER A 480 22.34 9.58 9.65
C SER A 480 21.24 9.41 10.69
N HIS A 481 21.11 10.40 11.57
CA HIS A 481 19.99 10.54 12.49
C HIS A 481 19.21 11.81 12.13
N THR A 482 17.91 11.67 11.88
CA THR A 482 17.03 12.77 11.52
C THR A 482 15.92 12.93 12.55
N ASP A 483 15.85 14.10 13.16
CA ASP A 483 14.73 14.55 13.96
C ASP A 483 13.83 15.45 13.10
N PRO A 484 12.66 14.98 12.64
CA PRO A 484 11.78 15.77 11.77
C PRO A 484 11.12 16.97 12.48
N TYR A 485 11.05 16.96 13.81
CA TYR A 485 10.41 18.01 14.62
C TYR A 485 11.34 18.48 15.73
N PHE A 486 12.56 18.88 15.35
CA PHE A 486 13.50 19.50 16.30
C PHE A 486 12.90 20.77 16.92
N THR A 487 11.97 21.42 16.20
CA THR A 487 11.10 22.49 16.71
C THR A 487 9.63 22.14 16.49
N LYS A 488 8.73 22.80 17.23
CA LYS A 488 7.27 22.62 17.08
C LYS A 488 6.76 22.92 15.68
N ASP A 489 7.42 23.83 14.96
CA ASP A 489 7.02 24.27 13.62
C ASP A 489 7.47 23.30 12.49
N GLY A 490 8.06 22.16 12.83
CA GLY A 490 8.46 21.13 11.86
C GLY A 490 9.82 21.39 11.19
N ILE A 491 10.69 22.20 11.80
CA ILE A 491 12.09 22.29 11.38
C ILE A 491 12.77 20.96 11.69
N SER A 492 13.28 20.30 10.66
CA SER A 492 14.02 19.06 10.80
C SER A 492 15.49 19.32 11.08
N ARG A 493 16.12 18.42 11.84
CA ARG A 493 17.57 18.40 12.08
C ARG A 493 18.12 17.02 11.72
N THR A 494 19.04 16.97 10.79
CA THR A 494 19.76 15.76 10.39
C THR A 494 21.23 15.87 10.79
N THR A 495 21.69 14.94 11.61
CA THR A 495 23.11 14.75 11.92
C THR A 495 23.61 13.54 11.14
N SER A 496 24.71 13.68 10.41
CA SER A 496 25.28 12.59 9.62
C SER A 496 26.76 12.40 9.87
N ALA A 497 27.20 11.15 9.79
CA ALA A 497 28.58 10.75 9.74
C ALA A 497 28.77 9.89 8.49
N TYR A 498 29.78 10.18 7.69
CA TYR A 498 30.07 9.38 6.49
C TYR A 498 31.55 9.09 6.36
N TYR A 499 31.83 7.93 5.75
CA TYR A 499 33.14 7.56 5.25
C TYR A 499 32.98 7.13 3.80
N ARG A 500 33.69 7.80 2.89
CA ARG A 500 33.63 7.57 1.45
C ARG A 500 35.02 7.33 0.89
N VAL A 501 35.13 6.38 -0.02
CA VAL A 501 36.32 6.09 -0.81
C VAL A 501 35.95 6.19 -2.27
N THR A 502 36.63 7.07 -3.00
CA THR A 502 36.46 7.24 -4.44
C THR A 502 37.75 6.79 -5.14
N GLU A 503 37.57 5.94 -6.14
CA GLU A 503 38.60 5.40 -7.04
C GLU A 503 38.28 5.92 -8.47
N PRO A 504 39.22 5.84 -9.43
CA PRO A 504 39.03 6.38 -10.78
C PRO A 504 37.85 5.74 -11.52
N TRP A 505 37.23 6.49 -12.44
CA TRP A 505 36.14 6.01 -13.29
C TRP A 505 36.63 5.06 -14.39
N ASP A 506 37.86 5.26 -14.88
CA ASP A 506 38.44 4.49 -15.98
C ASP A 506 39.27 3.29 -15.47
N ASN A 507 39.59 2.38 -16.38
CA ASN A 507 40.44 1.22 -16.20
C ASN A 507 41.86 1.47 -16.77
N ASN A 508 42.23 2.73 -16.96
CA ASN A 508 43.51 3.14 -17.53
C ASN A 508 44.65 2.95 -16.52
N ASP A 509 45.89 3.24 -16.93
CA ASP A 509 47.06 3.02 -16.08
C ASP A 509 47.07 3.88 -14.82
N GLY A 510 46.24 4.93 -14.67
CA GLY A 510 46.24 5.78 -13.48
C GLY A 510 45.45 5.24 -12.29
N ASP A 511 46.09 5.20 -11.11
CA ASP A 511 45.43 4.82 -9.85
C ASP A 511 45.54 5.95 -8.82
N TYR A 512 44.47 6.23 -8.08
CA TYR A 512 44.46 7.11 -6.92
C TYR A 512 43.30 6.73 -6.00
N ARG A 513 43.43 7.04 -4.71
CA ARG A 513 42.33 6.83 -3.77
C ARG A 513 42.05 8.07 -2.94
N VAL A 514 40.83 8.60 -3.06
CA VAL A 514 40.36 9.71 -2.23
C VAL A 514 39.49 9.16 -1.12
N LYS A 515 39.95 9.28 0.13
CA LYS A 515 39.20 8.93 1.33
C LYS A 515 38.65 10.22 1.94
N ALA A 516 37.35 10.28 2.18
CA ALA A 516 36.68 11.41 2.82
C ALA A 516 35.89 10.92 4.04
N MET A 517 36.19 11.48 5.21
CA MET A 517 35.41 11.27 6.43
C MET A 517 34.75 12.57 6.83
N GLY A 518 33.43 12.58 6.97
CA GLY A 518 32.69 13.79 7.30
C GLY A 518 31.71 13.63 8.45
N LEU A 519 31.55 14.71 9.21
CA LEU A 519 30.52 14.90 10.24
C LEU A 519 29.72 16.15 9.88
N GLY A 520 28.42 15.98 9.63
CA GLY A 520 27.54 17.04 9.18
C GLY A 520 26.35 17.24 10.10
N MET A 521 25.87 18.47 10.18
CA MET A 521 24.59 18.83 10.77
C MET A 521 23.84 19.74 9.80
N ASN A 522 22.62 19.36 9.45
CA ASN A 522 21.77 20.04 8.50
C ASN A 522 20.40 20.30 9.11
N PHE A 523 19.83 21.47 8.83
CA PHE A 523 18.50 21.88 9.21
C PHE A 523 17.65 22.04 7.95
N GLY A 524 16.44 21.47 7.96
CA GLY A 524 15.45 21.63 6.90
C GLY A 524 14.28 22.46 7.42
N VAL A 525 14.12 23.69 6.92
CA VAL A 525 13.04 24.59 7.30
C VAL A 525 11.93 24.49 6.23
N PRO A 526 10.75 23.91 6.55
CA PRO A 526 9.61 23.95 5.64
C PRO A 526 9.03 25.38 5.62
N ILE A 527 9.04 26.02 4.46
CA ILE A 527 8.46 27.37 4.29
C ILE A 527 7.01 27.25 3.80
N SER A 528 6.74 26.27 2.94
CA SER A 528 5.41 25.92 2.45
C SER A 528 5.33 24.39 2.28
N GLU A 529 4.21 23.88 1.78
CA GLU A 529 4.07 22.46 1.42
C GLU A 529 5.00 22.03 0.28
N TYR A 530 5.47 22.98 -0.54
CA TYR A 530 6.31 22.73 -1.70
C TYR A 530 7.74 23.26 -1.54
N ASP A 531 7.94 24.28 -0.71
CA ASP A 531 9.21 25.00 -0.54
C ASP A 531 9.92 24.62 0.76
N ARG A 532 11.18 24.22 0.64
CA ARG A 532 12.05 23.91 1.77
C ARG A 532 13.41 24.57 1.62
N VAL A 533 13.88 25.18 2.71
CA VAL A 533 15.23 25.76 2.81
C VAL A 533 16.10 24.83 3.65
N PHE A 534 17.34 24.63 3.23
CA PHE A 534 18.33 23.81 3.92
C PHE A 534 19.51 24.67 4.34
N LEU A 535 19.93 24.53 5.59
CA LEU A 535 21.09 25.20 6.15
C LEU A 535 21.91 24.17 6.90
N GLY A 536 23.23 24.13 6.70
CA GLY A 536 24.04 23.15 7.41
C GLY A 536 25.52 23.47 7.41
N ALA A 537 26.23 22.70 8.21
CA ALA A 537 27.68 22.72 8.30
C ALA A 537 28.20 21.28 8.34
N THR A 538 29.24 21.00 7.57
CA THR A 538 29.92 19.70 7.51
C THR A 538 31.41 19.89 7.70
N PHE A 539 31.97 19.24 8.70
CA PHE A 539 33.41 19.07 8.82
C PHE A 539 33.81 17.84 8.02
N GLU A 540 34.74 17.96 7.08
CA GLU A 540 35.22 16.88 6.23
C GLU A 540 36.75 16.82 6.28
N ARG A 541 37.29 15.64 6.56
CA ARG A 541 38.71 15.33 6.42
C ARG A 541 38.90 14.48 5.17
N ASN A 542 39.74 14.96 4.27
CA ASN A 542 40.13 14.25 3.07
C ASN A 542 41.56 13.72 3.22
N GLN A 543 41.80 12.54 2.66
CA GLN A 543 43.13 11.94 2.50
C GLN A 543 43.24 11.37 1.09
N ILE A 544 44.35 11.65 0.42
CA ILE A 544 44.62 11.18 -0.94
C ILE A 544 45.83 10.26 -0.90
N ASP A 545 45.61 9.01 -1.29
CA ASP A 545 46.70 8.07 -1.50
C ASP A 545 47.07 8.11 -3.00
N LEU A 546 48.33 8.45 -3.27
CA LEU A 546 48.92 8.44 -4.61
C LEU A 546 49.74 7.16 -4.83
N TYR A 547 49.80 6.75 -6.09
CA TYR A 547 50.56 5.62 -6.62
C TYR A 547 51.51 6.10 -7.73
N ASN A 548 52.44 5.25 -8.15
CA ASN A 548 53.49 5.62 -9.12
C ASN A 548 52.94 6.16 -10.46
N ASN A 549 51.72 5.76 -10.81
CA ASN A 549 50.99 6.06 -12.02
C ASN A 549 49.84 7.06 -11.79
N SER A 550 49.71 7.69 -10.62
CA SER A 550 48.60 8.62 -10.37
C SER A 550 48.56 9.77 -11.38
N PRO A 551 47.34 10.25 -11.74
CA PRO A 551 47.17 11.38 -12.66
C PRO A 551 47.91 12.62 -12.17
N LEU A 552 48.45 13.40 -13.10
CA LEU A 552 49.20 14.62 -12.79
C LEU A 552 48.37 15.60 -11.96
N ALA A 553 47.08 15.77 -12.28
CA ALA A 553 46.21 16.69 -11.53
C ALA A 553 46.07 16.35 -10.03
N TYR A 554 46.11 15.06 -9.68
CA TYR A 554 46.05 14.63 -8.27
C TYR A 554 47.40 14.76 -7.56
N ARG A 555 48.50 14.59 -8.29
CA ARG A 555 49.86 14.87 -7.79
C ARG A 555 50.02 16.35 -7.50
N ASP A 556 49.64 17.20 -8.45
CA ASP A 556 49.64 18.65 -8.29
C ASP A 556 48.76 19.11 -7.12
N PHE A 557 47.60 18.46 -6.93
CA PHE A 557 46.75 18.73 -5.77
C PHE A 557 47.49 18.42 -4.45
N VAL A 558 48.15 17.26 -4.34
CA VAL A 558 48.89 16.89 -3.13
C VAL A 558 50.09 17.80 -2.92
N ASP A 559 50.76 18.25 -3.98
CA ASP A 559 51.86 19.20 -3.90
C ASP A 559 51.38 20.59 -3.41
N GLN A 560 50.18 21.01 -3.79
CA GLN A 560 49.58 22.30 -3.39
C GLN A 560 48.96 22.29 -1.99
N TYR A 561 48.19 21.24 -1.68
CA TYR A 561 47.32 21.17 -0.50
C TYR A 561 47.81 20.20 0.58
N GLY A 562 48.74 19.31 0.24
CA GLY A 562 49.11 18.16 1.07
C GLY A 562 48.25 16.92 0.79
N ASP A 563 48.70 15.78 1.31
CA ASP A 563 48.03 14.48 1.20
C ASP A 563 46.81 14.36 2.11
N SER A 564 46.67 15.24 3.11
CA SER A 564 45.48 15.35 3.97
C SER A 564 45.03 16.79 4.12
N THR A 565 43.72 17.02 3.99
CA THR A 565 43.11 18.34 4.14
C THR A 565 41.89 18.27 5.05
N ASN A 566 41.65 19.34 5.80
CA ASN A 566 40.43 19.53 6.57
C ASN A 566 39.63 20.68 5.96
N ALA A 567 38.33 20.47 5.83
CA ALA A 567 37.40 21.42 5.28
C ALA A 567 36.20 21.58 6.22
N LEU A 568 35.80 22.82 6.46
CA LEU A 568 34.50 23.12 7.07
C LEU A 568 33.61 23.75 5.99
N ILE A 569 32.59 23.00 5.59
CA ILE A 569 31.70 23.29 4.46
C ILE A 569 30.36 23.77 5.01
N PHE A 570 29.99 25.02 4.71
CA PHE A 570 28.67 25.56 4.97
C PHE A 570 27.79 25.36 3.75
N ASN A 571 26.64 24.72 3.93
CA ASN A 571 25.69 24.49 2.84
C ASN A 571 24.43 25.32 3.04
N VAL A 572 24.03 26.01 1.98
CA VAL A 572 22.74 26.69 1.87
C VAL A 572 22.02 26.12 0.66
N GLY A 573 20.75 25.75 0.83
CA GLY A 573 19.96 25.20 -0.25
C GLY A 573 18.52 25.65 -0.19
N TRP A 574 17.87 25.64 -1.34
CA TRP A 574 16.43 25.81 -1.48
C TRP A 574 15.93 24.80 -2.50
N SER A 575 14.84 24.13 -2.18
CA SER A 575 14.16 23.25 -3.12
C SER A 575 12.67 23.55 -3.16
N LYS A 576 12.11 23.45 -4.36
CA LYS A 576 10.67 23.49 -4.60
C LYS A 576 10.25 22.27 -5.39
N ASP A 577 9.31 21.48 -4.86
CA ASP A 577 8.77 20.31 -5.56
C ASP A 577 7.25 20.42 -5.70
N THR A 578 6.77 20.52 -6.94
CA THR A 578 5.34 20.58 -7.26
C THR A 578 4.94 19.43 -8.20
N ARG A 579 5.74 18.36 -8.27
CA ARG A 579 5.49 17.21 -9.13
C ARG A 579 4.30 16.41 -8.61
N ASP A 580 3.51 15.87 -9.53
CA ASP A 580 2.37 14.99 -9.21
C ASP A 580 2.80 13.61 -8.68
N SER A 581 3.99 13.15 -9.04
CA SER A 581 4.58 11.90 -8.58
C SER A 581 6.08 12.01 -8.49
N ALA A 582 6.69 11.45 -7.43
CA ALA A 582 8.13 11.40 -7.27
C ALA A 582 8.80 10.36 -8.20
N LEU A 583 8.13 9.24 -8.47
CA LEU A 583 8.68 8.11 -9.25
C LEU A 583 8.34 8.19 -10.75
N ALA A 584 7.14 8.64 -11.08
CA ALA A 584 6.66 8.74 -12.46
C ALA A 584 5.94 10.08 -12.72
N PRO A 585 6.64 11.21 -12.62
CA PRO A 585 6.04 12.53 -12.82
C PRO A 585 5.48 12.69 -14.23
N THR A 586 4.33 13.35 -14.32
CA THR A 586 3.65 13.75 -15.57
C THR A 586 3.36 15.25 -15.63
N LYS A 587 3.27 15.91 -14.47
CA LYS A 587 2.96 17.32 -14.34
C LYS A 587 3.76 17.95 -13.19
N GLY A 588 4.15 19.20 -13.37
CA GLY A 588 4.74 20.01 -12.31
C GLY A 588 6.23 20.22 -12.52
N SER A 589 6.92 20.67 -11.48
CA SER A 589 8.31 21.10 -11.57
C SER A 589 9.09 20.75 -10.31
N TYR A 590 10.39 20.54 -10.47
CA TYR A 590 11.32 20.38 -9.36
C TYR A 590 12.48 21.35 -9.56
N THR A 591 12.67 22.24 -8.59
CA THR A 591 13.75 23.23 -8.58
C THR A 591 14.64 22.95 -7.39
N ARG A 592 15.96 22.95 -7.60
CA ARG A 592 16.94 22.83 -6.51
C ARG A 592 18.08 23.81 -6.76
N LEU A 593 18.28 24.71 -5.80
CA LEU A 593 19.45 25.59 -5.74
C LEU A 593 20.26 25.21 -4.51
N LYS A 594 21.58 25.08 -4.66
CA LYS A 594 22.49 24.71 -3.58
C LYS A 594 23.78 25.51 -3.71
N GLY A 595 24.30 26.02 -2.60
CA GLY A 595 25.61 26.62 -2.49
C GLY A 595 26.39 25.97 -1.36
N ASP A 596 27.53 25.39 -1.67
CA ASP A 596 28.50 24.89 -0.70
C ASP A 596 29.66 25.87 -0.61
N PHE A 597 29.96 26.36 0.60
CA PHE A 597 31.05 27.28 0.89
C PHE A 597 32.02 26.62 1.85
N SER A 598 33.20 26.23 1.36
CA SER A 598 34.21 25.53 2.14
C SER A 598 35.26 26.50 2.68
N THR A 599 35.75 26.23 3.88
CA THR A 599 36.79 26.99 4.58
C THR A 599 37.92 26.06 5.07
N MET A 600 38.85 26.57 5.88
CA MET A 600 40.06 25.87 6.34
C MET A 600 41.06 25.62 5.20
N ASP A 601 41.47 24.37 4.97
CA ASP A 601 42.51 24.03 4.00
C ASP A 601 41.97 24.12 2.57
N LEU A 602 40.69 23.76 2.37
CA LEU A 602 40.02 23.82 1.06
C LEU A 602 39.10 25.04 0.97
N LYS A 603 39.60 26.14 0.39
CA LYS A 603 38.86 27.42 0.26
C LYS A 603 38.17 27.55 -1.09
N TYR A 604 36.99 26.94 -1.24
CA TYR A 604 36.20 27.00 -2.47
C TYR A 604 34.72 27.28 -2.21
N TYR A 605 34.01 27.67 -3.27
CA TYR A 605 32.55 27.58 -3.30
C TYR A 605 32.09 26.79 -4.52
N LEU A 606 30.97 26.06 -4.39
CA LEU A 606 30.30 25.34 -5.47
C LEU A 606 28.82 25.69 -5.46
N LEU A 607 28.34 26.25 -6.56
CA LEU A 607 26.94 26.58 -6.78
C LEU A 607 26.34 25.58 -7.76
N THR A 608 25.25 24.94 -7.36
CA THR A 608 24.48 24.00 -8.17
C THR A 608 23.05 24.50 -8.34
N ALA A 609 22.57 24.51 -9.58
CA ALA A 609 21.19 24.81 -9.93
C ALA A 609 20.63 23.69 -10.80
N GLN A 610 19.49 23.15 -10.42
CA GLN A 610 18.75 22.14 -11.17
C GLN A 610 17.30 22.57 -11.33
N GLN A 611 16.78 22.41 -12.55
CA GLN A 611 15.38 22.65 -12.87
C GLN A 611 14.85 21.49 -13.71
N GLN A 612 13.79 20.85 -13.23
CA GLN A 612 13.00 19.90 -13.98
C GLN A 612 11.60 20.45 -14.21
N TYR A 613 11.04 20.18 -15.38
CA TYR A 613 9.69 20.60 -15.74
C TYR A 613 8.99 19.49 -16.52
N TYR A 614 7.79 19.12 -16.08
CA TYR A 614 6.98 18.06 -16.67
C TYR A 614 5.66 18.67 -17.18
N ILE A 615 5.46 18.59 -18.48
CA ILE A 615 4.32 19.17 -19.19
C ILE A 615 3.48 18.03 -19.77
N PRO A 616 2.25 17.80 -19.28
CA PRO A 616 1.36 16.81 -19.88
C PRO A 616 0.87 17.33 -21.23
N LEU A 617 1.13 16.56 -22.30
CA LEU A 617 0.66 16.84 -23.65
C LEU A 617 -0.57 15.95 -23.92
N GLY A 618 -1.71 16.29 -23.32
CA GLY A 618 -2.92 15.45 -23.33
C GLY A 618 -2.94 14.39 -22.22
N ARG A 619 -3.66 13.28 -22.42
CA ARG A 619 -3.89 12.27 -21.37
C ARG A 619 -2.75 11.25 -21.20
N SER A 620 -1.92 11.04 -22.22
CA SER A 620 -0.96 9.91 -22.24
C SER A 620 0.48 10.30 -22.59
N TYR A 621 0.74 11.55 -22.96
CA TYR A 621 2.08 12.03 -23.35
C TYR A 621 2.61 13.03 -22.34
N THR A 622 3.92 13.02 -22.10
CA THR A 622 4.56 13.98 -21.19
C THR A 622 5.88 14.46 -21.76
N LEU A 623 6.04 15.77 -21.91
CA LEU A 623 7.33 16.39 -22.19
C LEU A 623 8.03 16.70 -20.87
N ALA A 624 9.21 16.14 -20.67
CA ALA A 624 10.09 16.38 -19.53
C ALA A 624 11.33 17.15 -19.99
N LEU A 625 11.59 18.27 -19.33
CA LEU A 625 12.76 19.10 -19.53
C LEU A 625 13.59 19.08 -18.24
N ASN A 626 14.90 18.90 -18.34
CA ASN A 626 15.83 18.97 -17.22
C ASN A 626 17.02 19.86 -17.59
N GLY A 627 17.39 20.75 -16.68
CA GLY A 627 18.60 21.57 -16.79
C GLY A 627 19.40 21.47 -15.51
N MET A 628 20.72 21.31 -15.62
CA MET A 628 21.66 21.30 -14.50
C MET A 628 22.81 22.26 -14.81
N ILE A 629 23.17 23.10 -13.85
CA ILE A 629 24.28 24.04 -13.93
C ILE A 629 25.08 23.91 -12.64
N ASP A 630 26.39 23.71 -12.75
CA ASP A 630 27.32 23.73 -11.65
C ASP A 630 28.43 24.73 -11.92
N TYR A 631 28.79 25.51 -10.91
CA TYR A 631 29.85 26.50 -10.97
C TYR A 631 30.65 26.49 -9.67
N GLY A 632 31.88 25.96 -9.75
CA GLY A 632 32.87 25.90 -8.69
C GLY A 632 34.00 26.89 -8.90
N ARG A 633 34.48 27.50 -7.83
CA ARG A 633 35.66 28.36 -7.86
C ARG A 633 36.36 28.39 -6.49
N SER A 634 37.69 28.41 -6.51
CA SER A 634 38.50 28.72 -5.33
C SER A 634 38.50 30.22 -5.06
N TYR A 635 38.38 30.60 -3.79
CA TYR A 635 38.55 31.99 -3.35
C TYR A 635 39.85 32.19 -2.55
N GLY A 636 40.61 31.11 -2.34
CA GLY A 636 41.96 31.15 -1.81
C GLY A 636 43.00 31.48 -2.89
N SER A 637 44.28 31.31 -2.52
CA SER A 637 45.42 31.46 -3.44
C SER A 637 45.75 30.21 -4.24
N LEU A 638 45.14 29.08 -3.90
CA LEU A 638 45.35 27.78 -4.54
C LEU A 638 44.23 27.45 -5.54
N ASP A 639 44.50 26.54 -6.45
CA ASP A 639 43.58 26.17 -7.54
C ASP A 639 42.31 25.46 -7.03
N TYR A 640 41.25 25.41 -7.85
CA TYR A 640 40.03 24.70 -7.44
C TYR A 640 40.32 23.20 -7.19
N PRO A 641 39.92 22.64 -6.03
CA PRO A 641 40.21 21.25 -5.68
C PRO A 641 39.67 20.23 -6.70
N VAL A 642 40.55 19.44 -7.34
CA VAL A 642 40.17 18.39 -8.31
C VAL A 642 39.19 17.37 -7.72
N ILE A 643 39.32 17.08 -6.42
CA ILE A 643 38.43 16.19 -5.66
C ILE A 643 36.98 16.72 -5.51
N LYS A 644 36.71 17.95 -5.95
CA LYS A 644 35.39 18.60 -5.96
C LYS A 644 34.89 18.90 -7.37
N ASN A 645 35.51 18.32 -8.40
CA ASN A 645 35.05 18.45 -9.78
C ASN A 645 33.70 17.76 -10.00
N VAL A 646 32.98 18.26 -11.00
CA VAL A 646 31.72 17.72 -11.51
C VAL A 646 31.97 17.04 -12.86
N TYR A 647 31.19 16.01 -13.13
CA TYR A 647 31.36 15.13 -14.29
C TYR A 647 30.08 15.07 -15.14
N ALA A 648 30.20 14.77 -16.42
CA ALA A 648 29.08 14.51 -17.32
C ALA A 648 29.45 13.45 -18.37
N GLY A 649 28.43 12.89 -19.01
CA GLY A 649 28.51 11.69 -19.84
C GLY A 649 27.80 10.53 -19.14
N GLY A 650 26.99 9.77 -19.90
CA GLY A 650 26.19 8.66 -19.38
C GLY A 650 24.74 9.01 -19.06
N ILE A 651 24.02 8.03 -18.47
CA ILE A 651 22.64 8.19 -18.02
C ILE A 651 22.57 9.31 -16.96
N GLY A 652 21.50 10.11 -17.00
CA GLY A 652 21.31 11.25 -16.10
C GLY A 652 22.00 12.55 -16.54
N THR A 653 22.93 12.49 -17.51
CA THR A 653 23.57 13.69 -18.10
C THR A 653 23.48 13.68 -19.63
N VAL A 654 24.55 13.40 -20.37
CA VAL A 654 24.54 13.34 -21.84
C VAL A 654 24.69 11.88 -22.27
N ARG A 655 23.57 11.24 -22.62
CA ARG A 655 23.56 9.83 -23.02
C ARG A 655 24.28 9.64 -24.36
N GLY A 656 24.82 8.45 -24.63
CA GLY A 656 25.58 8.17 -25.85
C GLY A 656 27.10 8.40 -25.74
N TYR A 657 27.52 9.17 -24.74
CA TYR A 657 28.93 9.28 -24.31
C TYR A 657 29.15 8.41 -23.08
N ASP A 658 30.36 7.89 -22.89
CA ASP A 658 30.68 7.08 -21.72
C ASP A 658 30.52 7.86 -20.41
N GLY A 659 30.36 7.15 -19.30
CA GLY A 659 30.15 7.74 -17.97
C GLY A 659 31.28 8.65 -17.57
N ALA A 660 30.96 9.89 -17.17
CA ALA A 660 31.92 10.87 -16.70
C ALA A 660 33.02 11.28 -17.72
N SER A 661 32.93 10.87 -18.99
CA SER A 661 33.99 11.05 -19.99
C SER A 661 34.10 12.45 -20.59
N LEU A 662 33.13 13.33 -20.33
CA LEU A 662 33.12 14.70 -20.86
C LEU A 662 33.96 15.65 -20.00
N GLY A 663 34.79 16.47 -20.66
CA GLY A 663 35.61 17.50 -20.04
C GLY A 663 37.12 17.25 -20.21
N PRO A 664 37.95 18.00 -19.46
CA PRO A 664 39.41 17.83 -19.45
C PRO A 664 39.87 16.41 -19.11
N ARG A 665 40.98 15.99 -19.72
CA ARG A 665 41.65 14.72 -19.44
C ARG A 665 43.06 14.92 -18.93
N ASP A 666 43.53 14.02 -18.07
CA ASP A 666 44.88 14.08 -17.52
C ASP A 666 45.93 13.91 -18.61
N THR A 667 46.99 14.71 -18.58
CA THR A 667 48.04 14.68 -19.62
C THR A 667 49.05 13.56 -19.47
N LEU A 668 49.10 12.91 -18.29
CA LEU A 668 49.99 11.79 -18.02
C LEU A 668 49.27 10.45 -18.21
N THR A 669 48.03 10.34 -17.71
CA THR A 669 47.30 9.07 -17.72
C THR A 669 46.11 9.05 -18.66
N GLY A 670 45.65 10.19 -19.20
CA GLY A 670 44.43 10.26 -20.00
C GLY A 670 43.12 10.17 -19.19
N ASP A 671 43.18 10.06 -17.86
CA ASP A 671 42.01 9.89 -17.00
C ASP A 671 41.05 11.08 -17.04
N TYR A 672 39.76 10.80 -16.81
CA TYR A 672 38.72 11.83 -16.73
C TYR A 672 38.88 12.68 -15.47
N LEU A 673 39.21 13.96 -15.64
CA LEU A 673 39.40 14.89 -14.53
C LEU A 673 38.10 15.58 -14.10
N GLY A 674 37.10 15.62 -15.00
CA GLY A 674 35.92 16.45 -14.83
C GLY A 674 36.28 17.94 -14.86
N GLY A 675 35.40 18.79 -14.35
CA GLY A 675 35.64 20.23 -14.34
C GLY A 675 34.98 20.93 -13.17
N SER A 676 35.29 22.21 -13.01
CA SER A 676 34.63 23.07 -12.00
C SER A 676 33.35 23.70 -12.55
N ARG A 677 33.07 23.57 -13.85
CA ARG A 677 31.85 24.07 -14.48
C ARG A 677 31.18 22.97 -15.27
N ARG A 678 29.87 22.80 -15.07
CA ARG A 678 29.05 21.86 -15.84
C ARG A 678 27.76 22.52 -16.23
N ILE A 679 27.34 22.29 -17.47
CA ILE A 679 26.01 22.64 -17.95
C ILE A 679 25.46 21.40 -18.66
N VAL A 680 24.25 20.98 -18.30
CA VAL A 680 23.53 19.87 -18.93
C VAL A 680 22.09 20.32 -19.20
N ALA A 681 21.57 19.98 -20.37
CA ALA A 681 20.18 20.15 -20.73
C ALA A 681 19.66 18.87 -21.39
N ASN A 682 18.50 18.39 -20.93
CA ASN A 682 17.83 17.21 -21.46
C ASN A 682 16.39 17.55 -21.81
N ALA A 683 15.96 17.14 -22.99
CA ALA A 683 14.56 17.12 -23.39
C ALA A 683 14.15 15.68 -23.64
N GLN A 684 13.07 15.22 -23.00
CA GLN A 684 12.56 13.86 -23.11
C GLN A 684 11.05 13.90 -23.35
N LEU A 685 10.56 13.19 -24.36
CA LEU A 685 9.13 13.02 -24.60
C LEU A 685 8.74 11.58 -24.25
N TYR A 686 7.99 11.41 -23.16
CA TYR A 686 7.42 10.14 -22.75
C TYR A 686 6.18 9.81 -23.57
N LEU A 687 6.12 8.57 -24.03
CA LEU A 687 5.06 7.98 -24.84
C LEU A 687 4.51 6.74 -24.10
N PRO A 688 3.19 6.49 -24.16
CA PRO A 688 2.60 5.31 -23.52
C PRO A 688 3.09 4.03 -24.21
N PHE A 689 3.21 2.94 -23.45
CA PHE A 689 3.53 1.63 -24.03
C PHE A 689 2.30 1.07 -24.79
N PRO A 690 2.42 0.58 -26.04
CA PRO A 690 1.28 0.25 -26.91
C PRO A 690 0.29 -0.82 -26.40
N GLY A 691 -0.70 -0.48 -25.58
CA GLY A 691 -1.63 -1.43 -24.94
C GLY A 691 -1.55 -1.43 -23.41
N ALA A 692 -0.78 -0.49 -22.85
CA ALA A 692 -0.73 -0.12 -21.43
C ALA A 692 -1.05 1.38 -21.27
N SER A 693 -2.07 1.88 -21.99
CA SER A 693 -2.33 3.32 -22.11
C SER A 693 -2.59 4.05 -20.78
N LYS A 694 -3.06 3.32 -19.76
CA LYS A 694 -3.29 3.81 -18.39
C LYS A 694 -2.13 3.55 -17.43
N ASP A 695 -1.17 2.68 -17.79
CA ASP A 695 -0.07 2.29 -16.89
C ASP A 695 1.11 3.25 -17.00
N ARG A 696 1.46 3.91 -15.89
CA ARG A 696 2.56 4.87 -15.80
C ARG A 696 3.91 4.21 -15.48
N THR A 697 3.91 2.92 -15.15
CA THR A 697 5.10 2.17 -14.75
C THR A 697 5.99 1.82 -15.94
N LEU A 698 5.42 1.64 -17.14
CA LEU A 698 6.14 1.28 -18.36
C LEU A 698 5.93 2.33 -19.47
N ARG A 699 6.99 3.03 -19.86
CA ARG A 699 6.93 4.13 -20.83
C ARG A 699 8.09 4.07 -21.81
N TRP A 700 7.82 4.34 -23.08
CA TRP A 700 8.87 4.70 -24.04
C TRP A 700 9.22 6.16 -23.88
N PHE A 701 10.44 6.55 -24.24
CA PHE A 701 10.77 7.95 -24.39
C PHE A 701 11.71 8.17 -25.57
N VAL A 702 11.56 9.32 -26.22
CA VAL A 702 12.55 9.86 -27.15
C VAL A 702 13.23 11.05 -26.48
N PHE A 703 14.51 11.27 -26.74
CA PHE A 703 15.25 12.32 -26.06
C PHE A 703 16.30 13.01 -26.91
N ALA A 704 16.66 14.22 -26.50
CA ALA A 704 17.82 14.96 -26.94
C ALA A 704 18.54 15.52 -25.71
N ASP A 705 19.86 15.30 -25.66
CA ASP A 705 20.72 15.75 -24.57
C ASP A 705 21.80 16.69 -25.11
N ALA A 706 22.15 17.67 -24.29
CA ALA A 706 23.25 18.59 -24.53
C ALA A 706 24.02 18.78 -23.23
N GLY A 707 25.35 18.85 -23.31
CA GLY A 707 26.12 19.19 -22.13
C GLY A 707 27.55 19.60 -22.42
N GLN A 708 28.15 20.23 -21.42
CA GLN A 708 29.51 20.72 -21.44
C GLN A 708 30.08 20.62 -20.03
N VAL A 709 31.32 20.14 -19.93
CA VAL A 709 32.13 20.19 -18.71
C VAL A 709 33.39 20.95 -19.04
N ALA A 710 33.69 22.00 -18.28
CA ALA A 710 34.83 22.87 -18.54
C ALA A 710 35.71 23.00 -17.32
N ALA A 711 37.02 23.10 -17.57
CA ALA A 711 37.99 23.56 -16.59
C ALA A 711 37.63 24.99 -16.14
N GLY A 712 37.93 25.32 -14.87
CA GLY A 712 37.75 26.68 -14.35
C GLY A 712 38.99 27.20 -13.68
N SER A 713 38.85 28.11 -12.70
CA SER A 713 39.97 28.87 -12.13
C SER A 713 41.13 27.98 -11.69
N GLY A 714 42.29 28.12 -12.35
CA GLY A 714 43.49 27.36 -12.03
C GLY A 714 43.69 26.06 -12.83
N MET A 715 42.67 25.60 -13.58
CA MET A 715 42.76 24.38 -14.39
C MET A 715 42.76 24.72 -15.88
N ASN A 716 43.65 24.08 -16.63
CA ASN A 716 43.64 24.14 -18.09
C ASN A 716 42.68 23.11 -18.67
N CYS A 717 42.09 23.43 -19.82
CA CYS A 717 41.34 22.47 -20.60
C CYS A 717 42.32 21.55 -21.36
N THR A 718 42.73 20.46 -20.72
CA THR A 718 43.73 19.52 -21.24
C THR A 718 43.09 18.45 -22.12
N ALA A 719 43.81 18.06 -23.18
CA ALA A 719 43.34 17.13 -24.20
C ALA A 719 43.56 15.64 -23.87
N GLY A 720 44.38 15.33 -22.87
CA GLY A 720 44.75 13.96 -22.51
C GLY A 720 46.22 13.64 -22.77
N GLU A 721 46.56 12.35 -22.67
CA GLU A 721 47.92 11.85 -22.91
C GLU A 721 48.26 11.77 -24.41
N PRO A 722 49.54 11.90 -24.80
CA PRO A 722 49.97 11.78 -26.19
C PRO A 722 49.52 10.48 -26.85
N GLY A 723 48.85 10.57 -28.00
CA GLY A 723 48.30 9.42 -28.74
C GLY A 723 46.87 9.03 -28.34
N ARG A 724 46.30 9.66 -27.31
CA ARG A 724 44.88 9.53 -26.91
C ARG A 724 44.23 10.90 -26.66
N GLU A 725 44.69 11.93 -27.37
CA GLU A 725 44.15 13.28 -27.22
C GLU A 725 42.71 13.38 -27.73
N VAL A 726 41.93 14.20 -27.05
CA VAL A 726 40.57 14.56 -27.43
C VAL A 726 40.56 15.94 -28.04
N ASP A 727 39.93 16.05 -29.21
CA ASP A 727 39.68 17.34 -29.85
C ASP A 727 38.58 18.11 -29.10
N ASP A 728 38.86 19.35 -28.71
CA ASP A 728 37.92 20.25 -28.02
C ASP A 728 37.23 19.57 -26.81
N PRO A 729 38.01 19.15 -25.79
CA PRO A 729 37.51 18.32 -24.67
C PRO A 729 36.54 19.06 -23.76
N CYS A 730 36.65 20.39 -23.66
CA CYS A 730 35.69 21.24 -22.94
C CYS A 730 34.58 21.79 -23.84
N GLY A 731 34.47 21.34 -25.08
CA GLY A 731 33.43 21.76 -26.01
C GLY A 731 32.05 21.18 -25.67
N TRP A 732 31.01 21.73 -26.29
CA TRP A 732 29.66 21.18 -26.18
C TRP A 732 29.56 19.81 -26.83
N ARG A 733 28.80 18.90 -26.22
CA ARG A 733 28.43 17.59 -26.76
C ARG A 733 26.91 17.42 -26.77
N TYR A 734 26.41 16.80 -27.82
CA TYR A 734 24.99 16.61 -28.10
C TYR A 734 24.72 15.16 -28.48
N SER A 735 23.57 14.64 -28.06
CA SER A 735 23.09 13.35 -28.49
C SER A 735 21.58 13.35 -28.63
N ALA A 736 21.07 12.39 -29.40
CA ALA A 736 19.64 12.11 -29.46
C ALA A 736 19.42 10.61 -29.51
N GLY A 737 18.28 10.15 -28.99
CA GLY A 737 18.04 8.73 -28.86
C GLY A 737 16.63 8.36 -28.47
N ILE A 738 16.46 7.06 -28.24
CA ILE A 738 15.24 6.44 -27.75
C ILE A 738 15.55 5.62 -26.51
N GLY A 739 14.56 5.41 -25.66
CA GLY A 739 14.73 4.60 -24.47
C GLY A 739 13.42 4.06 -23.90
N LEU A 740 13.59 3.22 -22.90
CA LEU A 740 12.51 2.56 -22.16
C LEU A 740 12.71 2.86 -20.67
N SER A 741 11.65 3.31 -20.02
CA SER A 741 11.58 3.49 -18.57
C SER A 741 10.57 2.49 -18.03
N TRP A 742 11.01 1.60 -17.15
CA TRP A 742 10.15 0.59 -16.53
C TRP A 742 10.35 0.56 -15.02
N GLN A 743 9.27 0.78 -14.27
CA GLN A 743 9.23 0.54 -12.83
C GLN A 743 8.98 -0.96 -12.62
N SER A 744 10.05 -1.76 -12.62
CA SER A 744 9.95 -3.21 -12.45
C SER A 744 9.77 -3.59 -10.98
N PRO A 745 9.33 -4.82 -10.66
CA PRO A 745 9.34 -5.34 -9.29
C PRO A 745 10.73 -5.34 -8.64
N LEU A 746 11.81 -5.34 -9.43
CA LEU A 746 13.19 -5.29 -8.96
C LEU A 746 13.73 -3.85 -8.80
N GLY A 747 12.89 -2.84 -9.05
CA GLY A 747 13.23 -1.43 -9.04
C GLY A 747 13.14 -0.76 -10.41
N PRO A 748 13.39 0.55 -10.49
CA PRO A 748 13.36 1.26 -11.75
C PRO A 748 14.44 0.73 -12.70
N LEU A 749 14.10 0.63 -13.97
CA LEU A 749 14.95 0.24 -15.08
C LEU A 749 14.88 1.36 -16.10
N GLN A 750 16.03 1.88 -16.50
CA GLN A 750 16.14 2.80 -17.61
C GLN A 750 17.10 2.23 -18.65
N LEU A 751 16.59 2.04 -19.86
CA LEU A 751 17.35 1.66 -21.04
C LEU A 751 17.40 2.86 -21.98
N SER A 752 18.56 3.15 -22.56
CA SER A 752 18.68 4.18 -23.58
C SER A 752 19.63 3.76 -24.69
N TYR A 753 19.21 4.01 -25.92
CA TYR A 753 20.04 3.93 -27.10
C TYR A 753 20.19 5.35 -27.67
N ALA A 754 21.39 5.92 -27.55
CA ALA A 754 21.71 7.27 -28.01
C ALA A 754 22.73 7.25 -29.14
N ARG A 755 22.57 8.22 -30.05
CA ARG A 755 23.56 8.54 -31.07
C ARG A 755 24.18 9.90 -30.74
N PRO A 756 25.50 9.97 -30.47
CA PRO A 756 26.22 11.24 -30.41
C PRO A 756 26.12 11.98 -31.75
N LEU A 757 25.71 13.25 -31.72
CA LEU A 757 25.46 14.06 -32.91
C LEU A 757 26.68 14.88 -33.35
N ASN A 758 27.56 15.22 -32.42
CA ASN A 758 28.74 16.06 -32.69
C ASN A 758 30.02 15.55 -32.01
N ALA A 759 30.14 14.23 -31.83
CA ALA A 759 31.31 13.64 -31.19
C ALA A 759 32.60 13.93 -31.98
N LYS A 760 33.63 14.32 -31.24
CA LYS A 760 34.95 14.70 -31.72
C LYS A 760 35.88 13.49 -31.80
N SER A 761 37.08 13.69 -32.34
CA SER A 761 38.15 12.68 -32.27
C SER A 761 38.58 12.49 -30.81
N GLY A 762 38.80 11.24 -30.41
CA GLY A 762 39.16 10.87 -29.03
C GLY A 762 38.00 10.79 -28.03
N ASP A 763 36.78 11.25 -28.35
CA ASP A 763 35.63 11.10 -27.45
C ASP A 763 35.26 9.62 -27.22
N ASP A 764 35.10 9.23 -25.95
CA ASP A 764 34.61 7.89 -25.58
C ASP A 764 33.09 7.82 -25.66
N ARG A 765 32.60 6.92 -26.52
CA ARG A 765 31.20 6.78 -26.90
C ARG A 765 30.62 5.48 -26.38
N GLN A 766 29.38 5.54 -25.90
CA GLN A 766 28.63 4.38 -25.46
C GLN A 766 27.17 4.52 -25.88
N SER A 767 26.84 3.98 -27.07
CA SER A 767 25.51 4.16 -27.66
C SER A 767 24.39 3.47 -26.88
N PHE A 768 24.63 2.26 -26.36
CA PHE A 768 23.67 1.55 -25.53
C PHE A 768 24.04 1.67 -24.07
N GLN A 769 23.12 2.20 -23.27
CA GLN A 769 23.30 2.44 -21.84
C GLN A 769 22.10 1.92 -21.09
N PHE A 770 22.34 1.37 -19.91
CA PHE A 770 21.30 0.90 -19.03
C PHE A 770 21.66 1.13 -17.57
N GLN A 771 20.61 1.27 -16.77
CA GLN A 771 20.69 1.38 -15.34
C GLN A 771 19.51 0.65 -14.71
N ILE A 772 19.81 -0.24 -13.77
CA ILE A 772 18.82 -1.04 -13.04
C ILE A 772 18.98 -0.77 -11.55
N GLY A 773 17.88 -0.62 -10.82
CA GLY A 773 17.87 -0.65 -9.36
C GLY A 773 18.07 0.72 -8.70
N THR A 774 18.56 0.76 -7.47
CA THR A 774 18.50 1.91 -6.53
C THR A 774 19.44 3.08 -6.81
N GLY A 775 20.08 3.14 -8.00
CA GLY A 775 21.06 4.19 -8.32
C GLY A 775 20.51 5.49 -8.93
N PHE A 776 19.18 5.70 -8.93
CA PHE A 776 18.52 6.84 -9.61
C PHE A 776 18.58 8.15 -8.84
#